data_AF-A0A812T4B0-F1
#
_entry.id   AF-A0A812T4B0-F1
#
_cell.length_a   1.000
_cell.length_b   1.000
_cell.length_c   1.000
_cell.angle_alpha   90.00
_cell.angle_beta   90.00
_cell.angle_gamma   90.00
#
_symmetry.space_group_name_H-M   'P 1'
#
loop_
_entity.id
_entity.type
_entity.pdbx_description
1 polymer ?
#
loop_
_entity_poly.entity_id
_entity_poly.type
_entity_poly.pdbx_seq_one_letter_code
_entity_poly.pdbx_strand_id
1 'polypeptide(L)'
;MGTLPAIAASATLPQKGDRIHAYWERQIHATVMLLVAKGHMKVDEVRRGTEYLEPEVYKNASYYEKWAIAVANAMLEHQVLSNQELFEALGPDHEDPVQRFSPGDCVRVRHASHATRWRRPHLRTPGFIHGVCGTVDRYVGNFDNPEQLAFGGRSWSKSPLYIVRFDAGSIQDFDAGERGKDQAGVLPSLITKCMEPLAAESNERETLGPPSAAQSACSIQQDCKRARTENHPEHEGHDHVHEERHTVEQRAVDEEVACPPIARALVSALLSKGVIAAEELRVGIEKVDAGEQQRGAVGRRVVARAWTDETFKSRLLSDANSACSELGISATNPTAPTRLVVFEQKPEEHHLIVCTLCSCYPLTLLGLSPDWYKSREYRSRAVREPRSVLKEFGTDIPADMQVVVHDSTADCRFLVLPNRPKGTENWTEEKLQEIITRELGNFIAKYDLDGVDYNWEYPGYRFGQGYLSEEEVNADYKGLSKLVFSTRAMFSKHKWNSKVITMAYYPDGRQEQLLKEHRISEVVDLLHMMSYDQGGGHHSSMDYGKRSADQGKGILPPLQLTMGVPFYGRHSRTGEWTTYEDLVQKHWPLDPKVDSVAAAGQGSIGFNGVDTIREKTLYALKQGLGGVMIWEVGQDCRLVPVVLASVSEL
;
A
#
# COMPACT_ATOMS: atom_id res chain seq x y z
N MET A 1 26.32 26.79 28.45
CA MET A 1 25.37 25.69 28.12
C MET A 1 24.91 25.92 26.70
N GLY A 2 25.57 25.27 25.73
CA GLY A 2 25.28 25.45 24.32
C GLY A 2 24.00 24.72 23.93
N THR A 3 23.06 25.45 23.34
CA THR A 3 21.86 24.94 22.68
C THR A 3 22.22 24.05 21.51
N LEU A 4 21.81 22.78 21.57
CA LEU A 4 21.85 21.85 20.44
C LEU A 4 20.95 22.36 19.31
N PRO A 5 21.39 22.33 18.04
CA PRO A 5 20.56 22.76 16.92
C PRO A 5 19.41 21.76 16.68
N ALA A 6 18.22 22.30 16.48
CA ALA A 6 17.01 21.56 16.16
C ALA A 6 17.13 20.92 14.77
N ILE A 7 17.43 19.62 14.72
CA ILE A 7 17.14 18.79 13.54
C ILE A 7 15.67 18.37 13.65
N ALA A 8 14.76 19.27 13.28
CA ALA A 8 13.36 18.95 13.06
C ALA A 8 13.12 18.89 11.55
N ALA A 9 13.54 17.80 10.92
CA ALA A 9 12.82 17.36 9.73
C ALA A 9 11.39 17.03 10.20
N SER A 10 10.40 17.77 9.72
CA SER A 10 8.98 17.53 9.97
C SER A 10 8.62 16.11 9.54
N ALA A 11 8.72 15.15 10.47
CA ALA A 11 8.38 13.75 10.26
C ALA A 11 6.86 13.61 10.29
N THR A 12 6.21 13.97 9.19
CA THR A 12 4.79 13.67 8.95
C THR A 12 4.59 12.17 8.95
N LEU A 13 3.44 11.69 9.46
CA LEU A 13 3.08 10.27 9.34
C LEU A 13 3.23 9.82 7.87
N PRO A 14 3.65 8.57 7.61
CA PRO A 14 3.83 8.08 6.24
C PRO A 14 2.56 8.30 5.42
N GLN A 15 2.69 8.90 4.23
CA GLN A 15 1.57 9.18 3.32
C GLN A 15 0.85 7.92 2.83
N LYS A 16 1.49 6.75 2.94
CA LYS A 16 0.92 5.48 2.51
C LYS A 16 -0.01 4.95 3.59
N GLY A 17 -1.30 4.86 3.26
CA GLY A 17 -2.27 4.08 4.02
C GLY A 17 -1.86 2.60 4.10
N ASP A 18 -2.71 1.78 4.71
CA ASP A 18 -2.51 0.32 4.80
C ASP A 18 -2.18 -0.26 3.41
N ARG A 19 -0.91 -0.63 3.18
CA ARG A 19 -0.52 -1.33 1.95
C ARG A 19 -0.72 -2.81 2.12
N ILE A 20 -0.95 -3.50 1.01
CA ILE A 20 -0.87 -4.95 0.97
C ILE A 20 0.60 -5.33 1.23
N HIS A 21 0.83 -6.23 2.17
CA HIS A 21 2.17 -6.76 2.43
C HIS A 21 2.71 -7.45 1.16
N ALA A 22 4.01 -7.40 0.90
CA ALA A 22 4.60 -8.19 -0.17
C ALA A 22 4.53 -9.69 0.17
N TYR A 23 4.62 -10.56 -0.82
CA TYR A 23 4.55 -12.01 -0.59
C TYR A 23 5.62 -12.47 0.42
N TRP A 24 6.86 -12.00 0.29
CA TRP A 24 7.95 -12.35 1.22
C TRP A 24 7.68 -11.87 2.66
N GLU A 25 6.99 -10.76 2.86
CA GLU A 25 6.65 -10.26 4.20
C GLU A 25 5.65 -11.20 4.89
N ARG A 26 4.65 -11.68 4.13
CA ARG A 26 3.72 -12.72 4.59
C ARG A 26 4.43 -14.04 4.86
N GLN A 27 5.38 -14.42 4.01
CA GLN A 27 6.21 -15.61 4.23
C GLN A 27 7.00 -15.52 5.54
N ILE A 28 7.64 -14.39 5.83
CA ILE A 28 8.38 -14.19 7.09
C ILE A 28 7.44 -14.23 8.27
N HIS A 29 6.26 -13.59 8.18
CA HIS A 29 5.26 -13.67 9.24
C HIS A 29 4.84 -15.12 9.51
N ALA A 30 4.46 -15.86 8.47
CA ALA A 30 4.07 -17.27 8.56
C ALA A 30 5.19 -18.13 9.13
N THR A 31 6.43 -17.89 8.72
CA THR A 31 7.63 -18.58 9.23
C THR A 31 7.78 -18.38 10.74
N VAL A 32 7.64 -17.15 11.25
CA VAL A 32 7.67 -16.89 12.69
C VAL A 32 6.56 -17.65 13.42
N MET A 33 5.33 -17.65 12.89
CA MET A 33 4.21 -18.39 13.49
C MET A 33 4.51 -19.88 13.59
N LEU A 34 5.04 -20.47 12.53
CA LEU A 34 5.38 -21.90 12.46
C LEU A 34 6.50 -22.27 13.42
N LEU A 35 7.58 -21.48 13.47
CA LEU A 35 8.70 -21.74 14.37
C LEU A 35 8.28 -21.64 15.84
N VAL A 36 7.40 -20.68 16.18
CA VAL A 36 6.81 -20.57 17.52
C VAL A 36 5.91 -21.76 17.83
N ALA A 37 5.02 -22.15 16.91
CA ALA A 37 4.11 -23.28 17.09
C ALA A 37 4.85 -24.61 17.26
N LYS A 38 5.98 -24.78 16.57
CA LYS A 38 6.87 -25.96 16.68
C LYS A 38 7.81 -25.90 17.89
N GLY A 39 7.81 -24.80 18.64
CA GLY A 39 8.66 -24.64 19.83
C GLY A 39 10.15 -24.40 19.52
N HIS A 40 10.49 -24.02 18.29
CA HIS A 40 11.87 -23.67 17.92
C HIS A 40 12.30 -22.28 18.41
N MET A 41 11.34 -21.41 18.73
CA MET A 41 11.61 -20.09 19.29
C MET A 41 10.37 -19.52 20.00
N LYS A 42 10.58 -18.45 20.78
CA LYS A 42 9.52 -17.60 21.34
C LYS A 42 9.47 -16.25 20.63
N VAL A 43 8.31 -15.58 20.69
CA VAL A 43 8.13 -14.23 20.14
C VAL A 43 9.07 -13.22 20.76
N ASP A 44 9.34 -13.34 22.06
CA ASP A 44 10.27 -12.45 22.77
C ASP A 44 11.69 -12.52 22.23
N GLU A 45 12.06 -13.63 21.58
CA GLU A 45 13.37 -13.79 20.95
C GLU A 45 13.46 -13.00 19.63
N VAL A 46 12.37 -12.90 18.87
CA VAL A 46 12.29 -12.00 17.70
C VAL A 46 12.45 -10.55 18.15
N ARG A 47 11.77 -10.18 19.24
CA ARG A 47 11.84 -8.84 19.82
C ARG A 47 13.24 -8.51 20.30
N ARG A 48 13.84 -9.40 21.11
CA ARG A 48 15.23 -9.29 21.55
C ARG A 48 16.14 -9.14 20.33
N GLY A 49 16.08 -10.05 19.37
CA GLY A 49 16.91 -10.00 18.17
C GLY A 49 16.79 -8.69 17.41
N THR A 50 15.58 -8.12 17.32
CA THR A 50 15.32 -6.82 16.69
C THR A 50 15.91 -5.65 17.49
N GLU A 51 15.78 -5.67 18.82
CA GLU A 51 16.34 -4.64 19.72
C GLU A 51 17.87 -4.65 19.77
N TYR A 52 18.49 -5.83 19.56
CA TYR A 52 19.95 -6.00 19.53
C TYR A 52 20.59 -5.69 18.15
N LEU A 53 19.79 -5.36 17.12
CA LEU A 53 20.34 -4.99 15.81
C LEU A 53 21.25 -3.76 15.91
N GLU A 54 22.32 -3.76 15.12
CA GLU A 54 23.22 -2.62 15.02
C GLU A 54 22.44 -1.38 14.54
N PRO A 55 22.69 -0.18 15.09
CA PRO A 55 21.84 0.99 14.81
C PRO A 55 21.65 1.34 13.34
N GLU A 56 22.67 1.14 12.50
CA GLU A 56 22.60 1.38 11.06
C GLU A 56 21.74 0.33 10.36
N VAL A 57 21.87 -0.95 10.75
CA VAL A 57 21.00 -2.03 10.27
C VAL A 57 19.57 -1.79 10.71
N TYR A 58 19.34 -1.45 11.97
CA TYR A 58 18.02 -1.12 12.49
C TYR A 58 17.39 0.07 11.76
N LYS A 59 18.18 1.07 11.38
CA LYS A 59 17.70 2.26 10.67
C LYS A 59 17.31 1.94 9.22
N ASN A 60 18.12 1.13 8.53
CA ASN A 60 17.99 0.92 7.09
C ASN A 60 17.13 -0.30 6.73
N ALA A 61 17.07 -1.33 7.58
CA ALA A 61 16.26 -2.51 7.34
C ALA A 61 14.76 -2.21 7.45
N SER A 62 13.99 -2.83 6.57
CA SER A 62 12.52 -2.79 6.64
C SER A 62 11.99 -3.57 7.85
N TYR A 63 10.69 -3.45 8.16
CA TYR A 63 10.11 -4.07 9.35
C TYR A 63 10.25 -5.60 9.36
N TYR A 64 9.84 -6.28 8.28
CA TYR A 64 9.93 -7.73 8.18
C TYR A 64 11.35 -8.22 7.90
N GLU A 65 12.22 -7.38 7.35
CA GLU A 65 13.64 -7.67 7.25
C GLU A 65 14.30 -7.78 8.63
N LYS A 66 13.95 -6.89 9.57
CA LYS A 66 14.40 -7.00 10.96
C LYS A 66 13.97 -8.31 11.59
N TRP A 67 12.73 -8.75 11.30
CA TRP A 67 12.24 -10.05 11.74
C TRP A 67 13.05 -11.18 11.13
N ALA A 68 13.31 -11.15 9.82
CA ALA A 68 14.13 -12.16 9.16
C ALA A 68 15.53 -12.26 9.78
N ILE A 69 16.19 -11.12 10.03
CA ILE A 69 17.52 -11.09 10.67
C ILE A 69 17.44 -11.64 12.11
N ALA A 70 16.45 -11.21 12.89
CA ALA A 70 16.25 -11.65 14.27
C ALA A 70 15.99 -13.16 14.36
N VAL A 71 15.17 -13.69 13.45
CA VAL A 71 14.85 -15.13 13.38
C VAL A 71 16.08 -15.91 12.93
N ALA A 72 16.81 -15.46 11.91
CA ALA A 72 18.04 -16.10 11.47
C ALA A 72 19.05 -16.21 12.62
N ASN A 73 19.26 -15.13 13.37
CA ASN A 73 20.11 -15.14 14.56
C ASN A 73 19.61 -16.12 15.64
N ALA A 74 18.31 -16.14 15.93
CA ALA A 74 17.74 -17.10 16.87
C ALA A 74 17.96 -18.56 16.41
N MET A 75 17.77 -18.86 15.12
CA MET A 75 18.00 -20.20 14.57
C MET A 75 19.47 -20.62 14.65
N LEU A 76 20.41 -19.69 14.50
CA LEU A 76 21.84 -19.93 14.73
C LEU A 76 22.15 -20.16 16.22
N GLU A 77 21.61 -19.34 17.11
CA GLU A 77 21.80 -19.44 18.57
C GLU A 77 21.28 -20.79 19.11
N HIS A 78 20.12 -21.24 18.63
CA HIS A 78 19.54 -22.55 18.98
C HIS A 78 20.16 -23.72 18.23
N GLN A 79 21.14 -23.46 17.35
CA GLN A 79 21.78 -24.47 16.48
C GLN A 79 20.79 -25.22 15.58
N VAL A 80 19.61 -24.64 15.36
CA VAL A 80 18.61 -25.13 14.41
C VAL A 80 19.11 -24.94 12.97
N LEU A 81 19.78 -23.82 12.70
CA LEU A 81 20.56 -23.60 11.48
C LEU A 81 22.04 -23.45 11.82
N SER A 82 22.91 -23.82 10.90
CA SER A 82 24.34 -23.53 10.93
C SER A 82 24.67 -22.32 10.06
N ASN A 83 25.80 -21.69 10.33
CA ASN A 83 26.31 -20.60 9.49
C ASN A 83 26.54 -21.04 8.04
N GLN A 84 26.89 -22.31 7.82
CA GLN A 84 27.10 -22.84 6.48
C GLN A 84 25.79 -22.92 5.69
N GLU A 85 24.73 -23.48 6.30
CA GLU A 85 23.42 -23.60 5.64
C GLU A 85 22.84 -22.23 5.28
N LEU A 86 22.95 -21.25 6.19
CA LEU A 86 22.47 -19.89 5.92
C LEU A 86 23.31 -19.18 4.85
N PHE A 87 24.63 -19.38 4.84
CA PHE A 87 25.54 -18.82 3.85
C PHE A 87 25.28 -19.40 2.45
N GLU A 88 25.14 -20.71 2.33
CA GLU A 88 24.79 -21.38 1.08
C GLU A 88 23.44 -20.86 0.54
N ALA A 89 22.46 -20.61 1.43
CA ALA A 89 21.16 -20.07 1.06
C ALA A 89 21.16 -18.57 0.69
N LEU A 90 22.10 -17.78 1.21
CA LEU A 90 22.30 -16.37 0.82
C LEU A 90 22.81 -16.27 -0.64
N GLY A 91 23.56 -17.26 -1.09
CA GLY A 91 24.24 -17.25 -2.38
C GLY A 91 25.54 -16.43 -2.34
N PRO A 92 26.27 -16.33 -3.47
CA PRO A 92 27.48 -15.50 -3.54
C PRO A 92 27.14 -14.04 -3.24
N ASP A 93 27.90 -13.43 -2.32
CA ASP A 93 27.68 -12.04 -1.89
C ASP A 93 27.81 -11.03 -3.05
N HIS A 94 27.01 -9.99 -2.88
CA HIS A 94 26.78 -8.81 -3.70
C HIS A 94 28.04 -8.00 -4.06
N GLU A 95 27.87 -7.10 -5.04
CA GLU A 95 28.85 -6.16 -5.58
C GLU A 95 29.85 -5.62 -4.55
N ASP A 96 31.13 -5.57 -4.96
CA ASP A 96 32.21 -5.01 -4.17
C ASP A 96 31.87 -3.58 -3.69
N PRO A 97 32.02 -3.26 -2.39
CA PRO A 97 31.62 -1.97 -1.86
C PRO A 97 32.37 -0.83 -2.53
N VAL A 98 31.65 0.26 -2.84
CA VAL A 98 32.21 1.41 -3.55
C VAL A 98 33.22 2.14 -2.66
N GLN A 99 34.34 2.54 -3.26
CA GLN A 99 35.34 3.39 -2.63
C GLN A 99 34.70 4.73 -2.20
N ARG A 100 34.81 5.07 -0.91
CA ARG A 100 34.17 6.26 -0.31
C ARG A 100 35.10 7.47 -0.20
N PHE A 101 36.40 7.24 -0.05
CA PHE A 101 37.40 8.30 0.13
C PHE A 101 38.52 8.14 -0.89
N SER A 102 39.09 9.27 -1.34
CA SER A 102 40.23 9.32 -2.25
C SER A 102 41.53 9.63 -1.48
N PRO A 103 42.69 9.21 -1.99
CA PRO A 103 43.98 9.67 -1.48
C PRO A 103 44.02 11.21 -1.41
N GLY A 104 44.40 11.75 -0.26
CA GLY A 104 44.38 13.19 0.04
C GLY A 104 43.17 13.66 0.85
N ASP A 105 42.11 12.87 0.96
CA ASP A 105 40.93 13.25 1.75
C ASP A 105 41.28 13.34 3.24
N CYS A 106 40.79 14.39 3.89
CA CYS A 106 40.86 14.53 5.34
C CYS A 106 39.69 13.77 5.99
N VAL A 107 40.03 12.84 6.86
CA VAL A 107 39.07 11.98 7.57
C VAL A 107 39.27 12.08 9.08
N ARG A 108 38.20 11.93 9.85
CA ARG A 108 38.25 11.79 11.30
C ARG A 108 37.90 10.36 11.68
N VAL A 109 38.65 9.76 12.60
CA VAL A 109 38.27 8.48 13.19
C VAL A 109 37.10 8.72 14.15
N ARG A 110 36.00 8.00 13.99
CA ARG A 110 34.79 8.16 14.81
C ARG A 110 35.11 8.05 16.29
N HIS A 111 34.51 8.93 17.09
CA HIS A 111 34.62 8.87 18.54
C HIS A 111 34.01 7.56 19.09
N ALA A 112 34.69 6.95 20.05
CA ALA A 112 34.19 5.79 20.79
C ALA A 112 34.41 5.99 22.29
N SER A 113 33.32 5.97 23.07
CA SER A 113 33.33 6.07 24.53
C SER A 113 34.14 4.92 25.16
N HIS A 114 35.08 5.24 26.06
CA HIS A 114 35.85 4.24 26.82
C HIS A 114 34.93 3.26 27.57
N ALA A 115 33.78 3.72 28.07
CA ALA A 115 32.84 2.93 28.86
C ALA A 115 32.11 1.83 28.06
N THR A 116 32.12 1.89 26.72
CA THR A 116 31.44 0.91 25.86
C THR A 116 32.40 0.00 25.08
N ARG A 117 33.73 0.20 25.19
CA ARG A 117 34.74 -0.54 24.41
C ARG A 117 34.83 -2.03 24.79
N TRP A 118 34.72 -2.35 26.08
CA TRP A 118 34.80 -3.73 26.59
C TRP A 118 33.60 -4.63 26.20
N ARG A 119 32.52 -4.05 25.69
CA ARG A 119 31.34 -4.78 25.23
C ARG A 119 31.45 -5.29 23.80
N ARG A 120 32.53 -4.95 23.08
CA ARG A 120 32.78 -5.44 21.72
C ARG A 120 33.76 -6.62 21.76
N PRO A 121 33.36 -7.79 21.27
CA PRO A 121 34.18 -9.01 21.34
C PRO A 121 35.45 -8.98 20.45
N HIS A 122 35.57 -8.06 19.50
CA HIS A 122 36.80 -7.82 18.71
C HIS A 122 36.89 -6.35 18.26
N LEU A 123 38.07 -5.71 18.39
CA LEU A 123 38.32 -4.30 18.03
C LEU A 123 39.60 -4.21 17.19
N ARG A 124 39.50 -3.60 16.00
CA ARG A 124 40.65 -3.43 15.08
C ARG A 124 41.14 -1.99 14.94
N THR A 125 40.36 -1.02 15.42
CA THR A 125 40.79 0.39 15.46
C THR A 125 41.56 0.64 16.75
N PRO A 126 42.84 1.05 16.69
CA PRO A 126 43.61 1.35 17.88
C PRO A 126 42.94 2.42 18.74
N GLY A 127 42.97 2.22 20.07
CA GLY A 127 42.26 3.08 21.02
C GLY A 127 42.69 4.57 20.98
N PHE A 128 43.95 4.83 20.64
CA PHE A 128 44.61 6.14 20.70
C PHE A 128 44.30 7.06 19.51
N ILE A 129 43.71 6.54 18.42
CA ILE A 129 43.36 7.35 17.24
C ILE A 129 41.87 7.75 17.19
N HIS A 130 41.04 7.30 18.13
CA HIS A 130 39.62 7.69 18.14
C HIS A 130 39.44 9.19 18.34
N GLY A 131 38.68 9.83 17.46
CA GLY A 131 38.48 11.28 17.45
C GLY A 131 39.60 12.06 16.76
N VAL A 132 40.70 11.40 16.36
CA VAL A 132 41.85 12.04 15.71
C VAL A 132 41.58 12.19 14.21
N CYS A 133 42.03 13.31 13.65
CA CYS A 133 41.98 13.59 12.22
C CYS A 133 43.25 13.07 11.52
N GLY A 134 43.09 12.49 10.33
CA GLY A 134 44.18 12.03 9.49
C GLY A 134 43.88 12.26 8.01
N THR A 135 44.88 12.04 7.16
CA THR A 135 44.75 12.15 5.71
C THR A 135 44.84 10.78 5.07
N VAL A 136 43.93 10.44 4.17
CA VAL A 136 43.97 9.17 3.43
C VAL A 136 45.25 9.14 2.57
N ASP A 137 46.16 8.22 2.88
CA ASP A 137 47.39 8.01 2.10
C ASP A 137 47.07 7.20 0.84
N ARG A 138 46.33 6.10 1.00
CA ARG A 138 45.91 5.26 -0.13
C ARG A 138 44.66 4.45 0.19
N TYR A 139 43.89 4.17 -0.85
CA TYR A 139 42.92 3.08 -0.86
C TYR A 139 43.64 1.78 -1.18
N VAL A 140 43.42 0.74 -0.37
CA VAL A 140 44.12 -0.56 -0.48
C VAL A 140 43.27 -1.58 -1.24
N GLY A 141 41.94 -1.46 -1.17
CA GLY A 141 41.00 -2.42 -1.76
C GLY A 141 39.88 -2.80 -0.81
N ASN A 142 39.03 -3.71 -1.28
CA ASN A 142 37.92 -4.26 -0.51
C ASN A 142 38.35 -5.57 0.15
N PHE A 143 38.36 -5.60 1.48
CA PHE A 143 38.78 -6.75 2.27
C PHE A 143 37.63 -7.29 3.11
N ASP A 144 37.66 -8.59 3.36
CA ASP A 144 36.79 -9.22 4.34
C ASP A 144 36.84 -8.50 5.69
N ASN A 145 35.67 -8.25 6.27
CA ASN A 145 35.53 -7.58 7.54
C ASN A 145 36.18 -8.42 8.66
N PRO A 146 37.31 -7.97 9.23
CA PRO A 146 38.03 -8.73 10.24
C PRO A 146 37.30 -8.84 11.57
N GLU A 147 36.36 -7.94 11.87
CA GLU A 147 35.48 -8.08 13.03
C GLU A 147 34.52 -9.25 12.88
N GLN A 148 34.15 -9.63 11.65
CA GLN A 148 33.34 -10.81 11.36
C GLN A 148 34.21 -12.08 11.32
N LEU A 149 35.40 -12.02 10.71
CA LEU A 149 36.35 -13.14 10.68
C LEU A 149 36.70 -13.68 12.08
N ALA A 150 36.65 -12.84 13.11
CA ALA A 150 36.87 -13.24 14.50
C ALA A 150 35.82 -14.24 15.03
N PHE A 151 34.64 -14.34 14.41
CA PHE A 151 33.55 -15.25 14.80
C PHE A 151 33.48 -16.46 13.86
N GLY A 152 34.55 -17.26 13.81
CA GLY A 152 34.57 -18.52 13.06
C GLY A 152 35.19 -18.45 11.66
N GLY A 153 35.98 -17.41 11.37
CA GLY A 153 36.86 -17.36 10.20
C GLY A 153 36.20 -16.99 8.88
N ARG A 154 34.98 -16.45 8.90
CA ARG A 154 34.24 -16.04 7.68
C ARG A 154 33.70 -14.62 7.81
N SER A 155 33.70 -13.91 6.70
CA SER A 155 33.23 -12.53 6.57
C SER A 155 32.15 -12.49 5.50
N TRP A 156 31.06 -11.80 5.79
CA TRP A 156 29.85 -11.68 4.97
C TRP A 156 29.70 -10.26 4.41
N SER A 157 30.77 -9.46 4.52
CA SER A 157 30.84 -8.13 3.94
C SER A 157 32.29 -7.79 3.68
N LYS A 158 32.58 -7.27 2.48
CA LYS A 158 33.84 -6.57 2.31
C LYS A 158 33.72 -5.16 2.87
N SER A 159 34.85 -4.60 3.28
CA SER A 159 34.98 -3.23 3.71
C SER A 159 36.13 -2.59 2.94
N PRO A 160 35.95 -1.38 2.36
CA PRO A 160 37.04 -0.64 1.78
C PRO A 160 38.07 -0.33 2.87
N LEU A 161 39.33 -0.73 2.63
CA LEU A 161 40.46 -0.53 3.52
C LEU A 161 41.33 0.62 3.03
N TYR A 162 41.71 1.51 3.94
CA TYR A 162 42.57 2.66 3.65
C TYR A 162 43.77 2.65 4.56
N ILE A 163 44.91 3.16 4.07
CA ILE A 163 45.99 3.60 4.95
C ILE A 163 45.77 5.09 5.20
N VAL A 164 45.73 5.49 6.46
CA VAL A 164 45.51 6.88 6.85
C VAL A 164 46.74 7.38 7.59
N ARG A 165 47.23 8.56 7.24
CA ARG A 165 48.36 9.21 7.88
C ARG A 165 47.88 10.11 9.01
N PHE A 166 48.43 9.92 10.20
CA PHE A 166 48.20 10.78 11.36
C PHE A 166 49.49 11.53 11.72
N ASP A 167 49.35 12.81 12.04
CA ASP A 167 50.44 13.60 12.61
C ASP A 167 50.69 13.16 14.05
N ALA A 168 51.95 12.90 14.40
CA ALA A 168 52.33 12.41 15.72
C ALA A 168 51.89 13.36 16.86
N GLY A 169 51.78 14.66 16.60
CA GLY A 169 51.30 15.66 17.57
C GLY A 169 49.79 15.69 17.76
N SER A 170 49.02 15.02 16.89
CA SER A 170 47.54 14.99 16.93
C SER A 170 46.96 13.80 17.71
N ILE A 171 47.79 12.80 18.03
CA ILE A 171 47.39 11.59 18.75
C ILE A 171 47.37 11.87 20.25
N GLN A 172 46.20 11.76 20.88
CA GLN A 172 46.02 12.08 22.30
C GLN A 172 46.33 10.86 23.19
N ASP A 173 47.54 10.87 23.76
CA ASP A 173 48.11 10.19 24.92
C ASP A 173 47.69 8.74 25.29
N PHE A 174 48.69 7.86 25.30
CA PHE A 174 49.06 7.15 26.53
C PHE A 174 50.23 7.95 27.15
N ASP A 175 50.01 8.49 28.35
CA ASP A 175 50.93 9.17 29.27
C ASP A 175 52.18 9.90 28.69
N ALA A 176 52.21 11.21 28.89
CA ALA A 176 53.28 12.13 28.50
C ALA A 176 54.58 11.96 29.33
N GLY A 177 55.24 10.80 29.24
CA GLY A 177 56.62 10.58 29.65
C GLY A 177 57.58 10.81 28.49
N GLU A 178 58.48 11.79 28.62
CA GLU A 178 59.58 12.16 27.71
C GLU A 178 59.34 11.92 26.20
N ARG A 179 58.81 12.93 25.49
CA ARG A 179 58.78 12.90 24.02
C ARG A 179 60.21 12.89 23.48
N GLY A 180 60.66 11.71 23.02
CA GLY A 180 61.86 11.59 22.20
C GLY A 180 61.77 12.47 20.95
N LYS A 181 62.92 12.92 20.43
CA LYS A 181 63.04 13.83 19.27
C LYS A 181 62.62 13.22 17.93
N ASP A 182 62.05 12.02 17.91
CA ASP A 182 61.71 11.30 16.70
C ASP A 182 60.27 11.63 16.26
N GLN A 183 60.14 12.47 15.24
CA GLN A 183 58.86 12.77 14.58
C GLN A 183 58.46 11.62 13.63
N ALA A 184 58.07 10.47 14.18
CA ALA A 184 57.54 9.37 13.38
C ALA A 184 56.01 9.49 13.24
N GLY A 185 55.51 9.74 12.03
CA GLY A 185 54.07 9.68 11.74
C GLY A 185 53.54 8.24 11.82
N VAL A 186 52.27 8.08 12.24
CA VAL A 186 51.63 6.77 12.37
C VAL A 186 50.68 6.53 11.19
N LEU A 187 50.80 5.36 10.55
CA LEU A 187 50.00 4.95 9.39
C LEU A 187 49.21 3.66 9.70
N PRO A 188 48.09 3.72 10.46
CA PRO A 188 47.25 2.56 10.64
C PRO A 188 46.40 2.28 9.39
N SER A 189 46.11 1.01 9.17
CA SER A 189 45.11 0.57 8.19
C SER A 189 43.71 0.63 8.82
N LEU A 190 42.80 1.39 8.23
CA LEU A 190 41.46 1.64 8.76
C LEU A 190 40.39 1.32 7.72
N ILE A 191 39.30 0.71 8.17
CA ILE A 191 38.13 0.44 7.34
C ILE A 191 37.18 1.65 7.34
N THR A 192 36.43 1.83 6.25
CA THR A 192 35.48 2.96 6.06
C THR A 192 34.59 3.23 7.27
N LYS A 193 34.09 2.17 7.93
CA LYS A 193 33.15 2.27 9.06
C LYS A 193 33.71 3.08 10.23
N CYS A 194 35.02 3.10 10.39
CA CYS A 194 35.70 3.77 11.49
C CYS A 194 35.93 5.26 11.22
N MET A 195 35.61 5.76 10.03
CA MET A 195 35.95 7.10 9.57
C MET A 195 34.72 7.92 9.19
N GLU A 196 34.86 9.24 9.24
CA GLU A 196 33.90 10.23 8.77
C GLU A 196 34.64 11.38 8.06
N PRO A 197 34.05 11.99 7.01
CA PRO A 197 34.69 13.10 6.31
C PRO A 197 34.80 14.33 7.19
N LEU A 198 35.93 15.05 7.09
CA LEU A 198 36.03 16.43 7.59
C LEU A 198 35.42 17.36 6.54
N ALA A 199 34.29 17.98 6.85
CA ALA A 199 33.74 19.03 5.99
C ALA A 199 34.82 20.10 5.79
N ALA A 200 35.06 20.52 4.55
CA ALA A 200 35.91 21.66 4.26
C ALA A 200 35.31 22.87 4.99
N GLU A 201 35.99 23.36 6.03
CA GLU A 201 35.64 24.63 6.64
C GLU A 201 35.68 25.68 5.54
N SER A 202 34.53 26.32 5.30
CA SER A 202 34.42 27.47 4.41
C SER A 202 35.36 28.56 4.91
N ASN A 203 36.50 28.67 4.24
CA ASN A 203 37.46 29.74 4.44
C ASN A 203 36.84 31.06 3.93
N GLU A 204 35.95 31.66 4.71
CA GLU A 204 35.70 33.10 4.62
C GLU A 204 36.92 33.81 5.20
N ARG A 205 37.89 34.13 4.33
CA ARG A 205 38.87 35.19 4.58
C ARG A 205 38.83 36.20 3.46
N GLU A 206 38.79 37.44 3.92
CA GLU A 206 38.59 38.69 3.22
C GLU A 206 39.42 38.89 1.96
N THR A 207 38.78 39.62 1.04
CA THR A 207 39.22 40.12 -0.25
C THR A 207 40.53 40.90 -0.23
N LEU A 208 41.29 40.85 -1.34
CA LEU A 208 41.95 42.00 -1.99
C LEU A 208 42.60 41.61 -3.35
N GLY A 209 42.00 42.09 -4.46
CA GLY A 209 42.68 42.54 -5.70
C GLY A 209 43.23 41.51 -6.74
N PRO A 210 42.87 41.63 -8.05
CA PRO A 210 43.33 40.74 -9.14
C PRO A 210 44.57 41.31 -9.88
N PRO A 211 45.27 40.52 -10.74
CA PRO A 211 44.96 40.59 -12.18
C PRO A 211 45.27 39.32 -13.04
N SER A 212 44.51 39.21 -14.14
CA SER A 212 44.88 38.85 -15.53
C SER A 212 45.71 37.59 -15.83
N ALA A 213 45.60 36.89 -16.96
CA ALA A 213 44.69 36.81 -18.11
C ALA A 213 45.33 35.75 -19.04
N ALA A 214 44.53 35.21 -19.97
CA ALA A 214 44.98 34.52 -21.20
C ALA A 214 45.71 33.18 -20.99
N GLN A 215 45.53 32.12 -21.77
CA GLN A 215 45.04 31.83 -23.12
C GLN A 215 45.06 30.26 -23.16
N SER A 216 44.38 29.46 -23.98
CA SER A 216 43.88 29.63 -25.33
C SER A 216 43.19 28.30 -25.73
N ALA A 217 41.92 28.41 -26.14
CA ALA A 217 41.35 27.90 -27.41
C ALA A 217 41.13 26.37 -27.58
N CYS A 218 39.88 25.93 -27.81
CA CYS A 218 39.14 25.94 -29.10
C CYS A 218 39.63 24.78 -30.01
N SER A 219 38.93 23.65 -30.04
CA SER A 219 37.82 23.29 -30.96
C SER A 219 38.25 22.90 -32.37
N ILE A 220 37.48 21.97 -32.96
CA ILE A 220 37.22 21.64 -34.38
C ILE A 220 37.17 20.09 -34.49
N GLN A 221 35.94 19.52 -34.51
CA GLN A 221 35.21 19.06 -35.71
C GLN A 221 35.90 17.85 -36.36
N GLN A 222 35.26 16.84 -36.91
CA GLN A 222 33.90 16.53 -37.33
C GLN A 222 34.02 15.09 -37.83
N ASP A 223 32.99 14.26 -37.69
CA ASP A 223 32.60 13.47 -38.85
C ASP A 223 31.11 13.14 -38.79
N CYS A 224 30.38 13.89 -39.61
CA CYS A 224 29.12 13.51 -40.21
C CYS A 224 29.26 13.80 -41.71
N LYS A 225 29.18 12.77 -42.56
CA LYS A 225 28.77 12.86 -43.97
C LYS A 225 27.88 11.65 -44.25
N ARG A 226 26.55 11.88 -44.37
CA ARG A 226 25.76 12.09 -45.61
C ARG A 226 25.40 10.74 -46.27
N ALA A 227 24.19 10.47 -46.76
CA ALA A 227 23.22 11.36 -47.38
C ALA A 227 21.77 10.82 -47.30
N ARG A 228 20.83 11.75 -47.53
CA ARG A 228 19.37 11.62 -47.67
C ARG A 228 18.94 10.69 -48.82
N THR A 229 17.79 10.05 -48.64
CA THR A 229 16.65 10.15 -49.58
C THR A 229 15.34 9.85 -48.84
N GLU A 230 14.32 10.64 -49.15
CA GLU A 230 12.94 10.58 -48.67
C GLU A 230 12.22 9.31 -49.16
N ASN A 231 11.31 8.77 -48.35
CA ASN A 231 9.99 8.24 -48.73
C ASN A 231 9.27 7.65 -47.48
N HIS A 232 8.13 8.23 -47.09
CA HIS A 232 7.00 7.49 -46.50
C HIS A 232 6.15 6.97 -47.69
N PRO A 233 5.28 5.93 -47.57
CA PRO A 233 4.63 5.41 -46.36
C PRO A 233 4.64 3.87 -46.25
N GLU A 234 4.25 3.33 -45.09
CA GLU A 234 3.28 2.23 -44.92
C GLU A 234 3.31 1.69 -43.48
N HIS A 235 2.12 1.56 -42.90
CA HIS A 235 1.86 0.97 -41.59
C HIS A 235 1.98 -0.55 -41.69
N GLU A 236 2.97 -1.15 -41.04
CA GLU A 236 2.98 -2.58 -40.73
C GLU A 236 2.68 -2.80 -39.23
N GLY A 237 1.92 -3.86 -38.97
CA GLY A 237 1.18 -4.10 -37.75
C GLY A 237 2.01 -4.11 -36.47
N HIS A 238 1.45 -3.49 -35.44
CA HIS A 238 1.86 -3.79 -34.07
C HIS A 238 1.40 -5.21 -33.74
N ASP A 239 2.30 -6.18 -33.93
CA ASP A 239 2.25 -7.43 -33.19
C ASP A 239 2.20 -7.08 -31.70
N HIS A 240 1.04 -7.33 -31.06
CA HIS A 240 1.00 -7.38 -29.61
C HIS A 240 1.80 -8.61 -29.20
N VAL A 241 3.08 -8.41 -28.91
CA VAL A 241 3.90 -9.41 -28.23
C VAL A 241 3.20 -9.69 -26.90
N HIS A 242 2.54 -10.84 -26.80
CA HIS A 242 2.17 -11.39 -25.50
C HIS A 242 3.47 -11.58 -24.73
N GLU A 243 3.70 -10.73 -23.74
CA GLU A 243 4.81 -10.97 -22.82
C GLU A 243 4.66 -12.36 -22.21
N GLU A 244 5.75 -13.13 -22.26
CA GLU A 244 5.75 -14.48 -21.72
C GLU A 244 5.35 -14.44 -20.25
N ARG A 245 4.65 -15.48 -19.79
CA ARG A 245 4.19 -15.60 -18.40
C ARG A 245 5.30 -15.35 -17.37
N HIS A 246 6.52 -15.78 -17.68
CA HIS A 246 7.70 -15.51 -16.86
C HIS A 246 8.01 -14.01 -16.75
N THR A 247 7.81 -13.22 -17.81
CA THR A 247 8.01 -11.76 -17.83
C THR A 247 6.95 -11.05 -16.99
N VAL A 248 5.71 -11.54 -16.99
CA VAL A 248 4.60 -11.03 -16.16
C VAL A 248 4.80 -11.39 -14.68
N GLU A 249 5.21 -12.64 -14.38
CA GLU A 249 5.54 -13.09 -13.02
C GLU A 249 6.78 -12.38 -12.48
N GLN A 250 7.81 -12.17 -13.33
CA GLN A 250 9.01 -11.41 -12.96
C GLN A 250 8.69 -9.92 -12.74
N ARG A 251 7.82 -9.29 -13.55
CA ARG A 251 7.35 -7.93 -13.27
C ARG A 251 6.57 -7.83 -11.98
N ALA A 252 5.73 -8.82 -11.66
CA ALA A 252 5.05 -8.85 -10.36
C ALA A 252 6.05 -8.96 -9.19
N VAL A 253 7.16 -9.67 -9.37
CA VAL A 253 8.29 -9.74 -8.41
C VAL A 253 9.10 -8.43 -8.38
N ASP A 254 9.28 -7.76 -9.52
CA ASP A 254 10.03 -6.51 -9.65
C ASP A 254 9.23 -5.29 -9.14
N GLU A 255 7.89 -5.37 -9.16
CA GLU A 255 6.95 -4.41 -8.57
C GLU A 255 6.70 -4.63 -7.06
N GLU A 256 7.07 -5.80 -6.52
CA GLU A 256 7.07 -6.05 -5.08
C GLU A 256 8.19 -5.24 -4.38
N VAL A 257 7.99 -4.95 -3.08
CA VAL A 257 9.09 -4.46 -2.25
C VAL A 257 10.22 -5.50 -2.33
N ALA A 258 11.38 -5.13 -2.86
CA ALA A 258 12.50 -6.04 -3.09
C ALA A 258 12.75 -6.92 -1.85
N CYS A 259 12.66 -8.24 -2.05
CA CYS A 259 12.88 -9.22 -0.98
C CYS A 259 14.35 -9.16 -0.52
N PRO A 260 14.62 -8.83 0.76
CA PRO A 260 15.97 -8.80 1.26
C PRO A 260 16.63 -10.18 1.15
N PRO A 261 17.90 -10.30 0.75
CA PRO A 261 18.60 -11.58 0.59
C PRO A 261 18.47 -12.49 1.81
N ILE A 262 18.55 -11.91 3.02
CA ILE A 262 18.40 -12.62 4.29
C ILE A 262 17.01 -13.23 4.51
N ALA A 263 15.95 -12.58 4.04
CA ALA A 263 14.58 -13.10 4.16
C ALA A 263 14.40 -14.35 3.29
N ARG A 264 14.85 -14.29 2.04
CA ARG A 264 14.86 -15.44 1.13
C ARG A 264 15.73 -16.58 1.66
N ALA A 265 16.95 -16.26 2.09
CA ALA A 265 17.92 -17.25 2.57
C ALA A 265 17.43 -17.98 3.81
N LEU A 266 16.84 -17.27 4.77
CA LEU A 266 16.27 -17.86 5.98
C LEU A 266 15.20 -18.90 5.62
N VAL A 267 14.21 -18.52 4.81
CA VAL A 267 13.11 -19.41 4.43
C VAL A 267 13.65 -20.61 3.65
N SER A 268 14.56 -20.39 2.70
CA SER A 268 15.20 -21.46 1.93
C SER A 268 15.96 -22.44 2.84
N ALA A 269 16.78 -21.94 3.77
CA ALA A 269 17.56 -22.78 4.68
C ALA A 269 16.66 -23.63 5.60
N LEU A 270 15.58 -23.03 6.13
CA LEU A 270 14.62 -23.75 6.97
C LEU A 270 13.86 -24.84 6.21
N LEU A 271 13.50 -24.59 4.94
CA LEU A 271 12.86 -25.57 4.06
C LEU A 271 13.83 -26.69 3.66
N SER A 272 15.04 -26.35 3.21
CA SER A 272 16.06 -27.32 2.81
C SER A 272 16.46 -28.24 3.95
N LYS A 273 16.51 -27.72 5.19
CA LYS A 273 16.79 -28.52 6.39
C LYS A 273 15.58 -29.31 6.90
N GLY A 274 14.37 -29.00 6.41
CA GLY A 274 13.13 -29.66 6.83
C GLY A 274 12.63 -29.22 8.22
N VAL A 275 13.06 -28.07 8.72
CA VAL A 275 12.54 -27.49 9.99
C VAL A 275 11.08 -27.08 9.81
N ILE A 276 10.76 -26.53 8.64
CA ILE A 276 9.40 -26.28 8.17
C ILE A 276 9.21 -27.00 6.84
N ALA A 277 8.03 -27.58 6.61
CA ALA A 277 7.66 -28.14 5.32
C ALA A 277 7.06 -27.05 4.40
N ALA A 278 7.22 -27.21 3.09
CA ALA A 278 6.68 -26.27 2.10
C ALA A 278 5.17 -26.10 2.23
N GLU A 279 4.44 -27.19 2.49
CA GLU A 279 3.00 -27.17 2.67
C GLU A 279 2.58 -26.45 3.97
N GLU A 280 3.34 -26.61 5.05
CA GLU A 280 3.09 -25.89 6.30
C GLU A 280 3.25 -24.38 6.10
N LEU A 281 4.29 -23.97 5.36
CA LEU A 281 4.52 -22.57 5.01
C LEU A 281 3.41 -22.02 4.12
N ARG A 282 2.99 -22.77 3.09
CA ARG A 282 1.87 -22.40 2.20
C ARG A 282 0.59 -22.15 2.99
N VAL A 283 0.19 -23.10 3.84
CA VAL A 283 -0.98 -22.97 4.73
C VAL A 283 -0.82 -21.82 5.72
N GLY A 284 0.40 -21.59 6.22
CA GLY A 284 0.72 -20.45 7.08
C GLY A 284 0.47 -19.11 6.38
N ILE A 285 0.89 -18.97 5.13
CA ILE A 285 0.67 -17.76 4.32
C ILE A 285 -0.83 -17.56 4.06
N GLU A 286 -1.57 -18.62 3.68
CA GLU A 286 -3.02 -18.53 3.47
C GLU A 286 -3.76 -18.04 4.72
N LYS A 287 -3.33 -18.46 5.91
CA LYS A 287 -3.88 -17.97 7.19
C LYS A 287 -3.60 -16.49 7.39
N VAL A 288 -2.41 -16.02 7.01
CA VAL A 288 -2.06 -14.60 7.05
C VAL A 288 -2.96 -13.81 6.10
N ASP A 289 -3.11 -14.26 4.85
CA ASP A 289 -3.95 -13.63 3.83
C ASP A 289 -5.43 -13.56 4.25
N ALA A 290 -5.99 -14.68 4.74
CA ALA A 290 -7.36 -14.72 5.22
C ALA A 290 -7.59 -13.75 6.40
N GLY A 291 -6.63 -13.66 7.33
CA GLY A 291 -6.66 -12.70 8.43
C GLY A 291 -6.59 -11.24 7.99
N GLU A 292 -5.87 -10.95 6.90
CA GLU A 292 -5.86 -9.61 6.29
C GLU A 292 -7.17 -9.29 5.57
N GLN A 293 -7.79 -10.25 4.87
CA GLN A 293 -9.08 -10.06 4.21
C GLN A 293 -10.22 -9.78 5.20
N GLN A 294 -10.17 -10.41 6.38
CA GLN A 294 -11.17 -10.23 7.44
C GLN A 294 -10.75 -9.20 8.49
N ARG A 295 -9.81 -8.31 8.17
CA ARG A 295 -9.23 -7.35 9.11
C ARG A 295 -10.31 -6.55 9.84
N GLY A 296 -10.27 -6.61 11.17
CA GLY A 296 -11.19 -5.91 12.05
C GLY A 296 -12.59 -6.51 12.14
N ALA A 297 -12.99 -7.48 11.31
CA ALA A 297 -14.36 -8.01 11.30
C ALA A 297 -14.76 -8.60 12.65
N VAL A 298 -13.85 -9.37 13.26
CA VAL A 298 -14.06 -9.98 14.58
C VAL A 298 -14.21 -8.89 15.65
N GLY A 299 -13.35 -7.87 15.65
CA GLY A 299 -13.43 -6.74 16.57
C GLY A 299 -14.73 -5.93 16.40
N ARG A 300 -15.19 -5.71 15.16
CA ARG A 300 -16.47 -5.04 14.87
C ARG A 300 -17.65 -5.77 15.49
N ARG A 301 -17.68 -7.11 15.40
CA ARG A 301 -18.72 -7.94 16.02
C ARG A 301 -18.72 -7.80 17.54
N VAL A 302 -17.55 -7.76 18.19
CA VAL A 302 -17.44 -7.54 19.65
C VAL A 302 -17.97 -6.16 20.04
N VAL A 303 -17.60 -5.10 19.31
CA VAL A 303 -18.07 -3.74 19.57
C VAL A 303 -19.58 -3.61 19.35
N ALA A 304 -20.11 -4.15 18.25
CA ALA A 304 -21.53 -4.10 17.95
C ALA A 304 -22.36 -4.81 19.02
N ARG A 305 -21.93 -6.00 19.48
CA ARG A 305 -22.57 -6.70 20.60
C ARG A 305 -22.54 -5.88 21.89
N ALA A 306 -21.42 -5.23 22.20
CA ALA A 306 -21.32 -4.36 23.38
C ALA A 306 -22.24 -3.12 23.29
N TRP A 307 -22.57 -2.65 22.10
CA TRP A 307 -23.52 -1.55 21.91
C TRP A 307 -24.99 -1.96 22.03
N THR A 308 -25.31 -3.23 21.78
CA THR A 308 -26.69 -3.76 21.79
C THR A 308 -27.04 -4.49 23.09
N ASP A 309 -26.05 -4.97 23.84
CA ASP A 309 -26.21 -5.72 25.08
C ASP A 309 -25.35 -5.13 26.20
N GLU A 310 -25.97 -4.35 27.07
CA GLU A 310 -25.31 -3.72 28.23
C GLU A 310 -24.78 -4.76 29.24
N THR A 311 -25.40 -5.94 29.34
CA THR A 311 -24.89 -7.00 30.22
C THR A 311 -23.61 -7.60 29.66
N PHE A 312 -23.55 -7.82 28.35
CA PHE A 312 -22.34 -8.25 27.65
C PHE A 312 -21.26 -7.19 27.76
N LYS A 313 -21.59 -5.90 27.55
CA LYS A 313 -20.64 -4.80 27.72
C LYS A 313 -20.00 -4.77 29.10
N SER A 314 -20.80 -4.92 30.16
CA SER A 314 -20.29 -5.01 31.53
C SER A 314 -19.29 -6.16 31.72
N ARG A 315 -19.61 -7.34 31.16
CA ARG A 315 -18.69 -8.50 31.17
C ARG A 315 -17.43 -8.25 30.35
N LEU A 316 -17.57 -7.64 29.16
CA LEU A 316 -16.46 -7.31 28.26
C LEU A 316 -15.46 -6.36 28.92
N LEU A 317 -15.93 -5.36 29.67
CA LEU A 317 -15.07 -4.41 30.39
C LEU A 317 -14.37 -5.03 31.61
N SER A 318 -14.96 -6.07 32.22
CA SER A 318 -14.39 -6.76 33.39
C SER A 318 -13.41 -7.88 33.00
N ASP A 319 -13.82 -8.77 32.10
CA ASP A 319 -13.03 -9.88 31.55
C ASP A 319 -13.33 -10.07 30.06
N ALA A 320 -12.56 -9.36 29.23
CA ALA A 320 -12.77 -9.37 27.79
C ALA A 320 -12.49 -10.72 27.14
N ASN A 321 -11.56 -11.52 27.67
CA ASN A 321 -11.27 -12.86 27.16
C ASN A 321 -12.47 -13.79 27.35
N SER A 322 -13.05 -13.79 28.55
CA SER A 322 -14.25 -14.59 28.84
C SER A 322 -15.44 -14.12 28.00
N ALA A 323 -15.69 -12.81 27.94
CA ALA A 323 -16.80 -12.26 27.17
C ALA A 323 -16.69 -12.59 25.67
N CYS A 324 -15.50 -12.46 25.07
CA CYS A 324 -15.30 -12.84 23.67
C CYS A 324 -15.55 -14.34 23.43
N SER A 325 -15.21 -15.19 24.40
CA SER A 325 -15.43 -16.64 24.30
C SER A 325 -16.91 -17.01 24.24
N GLU A 326 -17.81 -16.22 24.86
CA GLU A 326 -19.27 -16.37 24.72
C GLU A 326 -19.75 -16.22 23.27
N LEU A 327 -19.02 -15.46 22.44
CA LEU A 327 -19.30 -15.27 21.02
C LEU A 327 -18.58 -16.29 20.11
N GLY A 328 -17.87 -17.25 20.69
CA GLY A 328 -16.99 -18.19 19.98
C GLY A 328 -15.69 -17.55 19.50
N ILE A 329 -15.26 -16.44 20.10
CA ILE A 329 -14.08 -15.66 19.68
C ILE A 329 -12.96 -15.84 20.69
N SER A 330 -11.80 -16.32 20.23
CA SER A 330 -10.59 -16.37 21.04
C SER A 330 -9.90 -15.01 21.05
N ALA A 331 -9.85 -14.34 22.21
CA ALA A 331 -9.21 -13.03 22.36
C ALA A 331 -7.70 -13.10 22.65
N THR A 332 -7.06 -14.25 22.39
CA THR A 332 -5.61 -14.39 22.47
C THR A 332 -4.96 -14.31 21.11
N ASN A 333 -3.72 -13.81 21.05
CA ASN A 333 -2.92 -13.88 19.83
C ASN A 333 -2.49 -15.33 19.51
N PRO A 334 -2.29 -15.68 18.24
CA PRO A 334 -1.86 -17.03 17.84
C PRO A 334 -0.46 -17.41 18.35
N THR A 335 0.37 -16.41 18.67
CA THR A 335 1.77 -16.60 19.02
C THR A 335 2.04 -16.80 20.51
N ALA A 336 1.15 -16.31 21.37
CA ALA A 336 1.27 -16.38 22.81
C ALA A 336 -0.08 -16.09 23.46
N PRO A 337 -0.39 -16.69 24.63
CA PRO A 337 -1.51 -16.29 25.48
C PRO A 337 -1.48 -14.79 25.79
N THR A 338 -2.53 -14.05 25.44
CA THR A 338 -2.65 -12.61 25.76
C THR A 338 -3.95 -12.29 26.47
N ARG A 339 -3.87 -11.34 27.41
CA ARG A 339 -5.04 -10.77 28.08
C ARG A 339 -5.57 -9.56 27.30
N LEU A 340 -6.79 -9.65 26.79
CA LEU A 340 -7.48 -8.53 26.18
C LEU A 340 -8.02 -7.60 27.29
N VAL A 341 -7.78 -6.30 27.13
CA VAL A 341 -8.31 -5.24 27.99
C VAL A 341 -9.03 -4.23 27.11
N VAL A 342 -10.27 -3.92 27.46
CA VAL A 342 -11.14 -3.04 26.67
C VAL A 342 -11.30 -1.71 27.40
N PHE A 343 -11.04 -0.61 26.70
CA PHE A 343 -11.24 0.74 27.23
C PHE A 343 -12.48 1.36 26.60
N GLU A 344 -13.50 1.58 27.41
CA GLU A 344 -14.69 2.32 27.01
C GLU A 344 -14.35 3.80 26.82
N GLN A 345 -14.69 4.33 25.64
CA GLN A 345 -14.58 5.75 25.35
C GLN A 345 -15.60 6.53 26.19
N LYS A 346 -15.13 7.50 26.97
CA LYS A 346 -15.99 8.39 27.79
C LYS A 346 -16.08 9.80 27.19
N PRO A 347 -17.04 10.64 27.61
CA PRO A 347 -17.11 12.03 27.15
C PRO A 347 -15.86 12.85 27.51
N GLU A 348 -15.15 12.50 28.60
CA GLU A 348 -14.00 13.23 29.11
C GLU A 348 -12.66 12.67 28.62
N GLU A 349 -12.63 11.45 28.04
CA GLU A 349 -11.40 10.73 27.72
C GLU A 349 -11.41 10.18 26.28
N HIS A 350 -10.26 10.25 25.62
CA HIS A 350 -9.98 9.60 24.34
C HIS A 350 -8.81 8.65 24.41
N HIS A 351 -9.06 7.37 24.14
CA HIS A 351 -8.04 6.34 24.23
C HIS A 351 -7.32 6.15 22.89
N LEU A 352 -5.98 6.13 22.94
CA LEU A 352 -5.10 5.82 21.82
C LEU A 352 -4.21 4.64 22.19
N ILE A 353 -4.03 3.67 21.29
CA ILE A 353 -3.20 2.48 21.55
C ILE A 353 -1.93 2.55 20.71
N VAL A 354 -0.80 2.19 21.28
CA VAL A 354 0.50 2.07 20.60
C VAL A 354 1.28 0.87 21.13
N CYS A 355 2.29 0.43 20.39
CA CYS A 355 3.36 -0.39 20.92
C CYS A 355 4.68 0.30 20.57
N THR A 356 5.26 1.04 21.51
CA THR A 356 6.44 1.85 21.24
C THR A 356 7.67 1.00 20.86
N LEU A 357 7.73 -0.24 21.36
CA LEU A 357 8.90 -1.11 21.25
C LEU A 357 8.89 -1.99 20.00
N CYS A 358 7.71 -2.37 19.50
CA CYS A 358 7.59 -3.16 18.27
C CYS A 358 6.26 -2.90 17.54
N SER A 359 5.27 -3.79 17.71
CA SER A 359 3.99 -3.75 17.01
C SER A 359 2.88 -4.55 17.70
N CYS A 360 2.96 -4.79 19.01
CA CYS A 360 1.96 -5.56 19.75
C CYS A 360 0.54 -5.05 19.44
N TYR A 361 -0.33 -5.97 19.03
CA TYR A 361 -1.66 -5.67 18.49
C TYR A 361 -2.59 -6.89 18.69
N PRO A 362 -3.91 -6.73 18.92
CA PRO A 362 -4.86 -7.82 19.09
C PRO A 362 -5.17 -8.49 17.73
N LEU A 363 -4.27 -9.35 17.28
CA LEU A 363 -4.28 -9.90 15.91
C LEU A 363 -5.57 -10.65 15.58
N THR A 364 -6.10 -11.41 16.54
CA THR A 364 -7.33 -12.20 16.35
C THR A 364 -8.59 -11.34 16.21
N LEU A 365 -8.59 -10.12 16.77
CA LEU A 365 -9.73 -9.21 16.67
C LEU A 365 -9.58 -8.22 15.51
N LEU A 366 -8.38 -7.66 15.35
CA LEU A 366 -8.14 -6.51 14.49
C LEU A 366 -7.29 -6.82 13.25
N GLY A 367 -6.88 -8.08 13.05
CA GLY A 367 -5.97 -8.49 11.98
C GLY A 367 -4.53 -8.04 12.20
N LEU A 368 -3.69 -8.14 11.18
CA LEU A 368 -2.31 -7.65 11.26
C LEU A 368 -2.25 -6.15 11.56
N SER A 369 -1.26 -5.75 12.36
CA SER A 369 -1.03 -4.34 12.66
C SER A 369 -0.69 -3.57 11.37
N PRO A 370 -1.36 -2.44 11.08
CA PRO A 370 -1.07 -1.61 9.91
C PRO A 370 0.37 -1.09 9.82
N ASP A 371 0.80 -0.73 8.63
CA ASP A 371 2.15 -0.16 8.39
C ASP A 371 2.39 1.13 9.17
N TRP A 372 1.42 2.03 9.19
CA TRP A 372 1.52 3.26 9.97
C TRP A 372 1.67 2.97 11.47
N TYR A 373 1.07 1.90 11.99
CA TYR A 373 1.17 1.52 13.40
C TYR A 373 2.57 1.01 13.76
N LYS A 374 3.21 0.29 12.83
CA LYS A 374 4.58 -0.24 12.96
C LYS A 374 5.66 0.84 12.77
N SER A 375 5.29 1.96 12.14
CA SER A 375 6.20 3.05 11.78
C SER A 375 6.87 3.69 13.00
N ARG A 376 8.10 4.17 12.84
CA ARG A 376 8.82 4.87 13.90
C ARG A 376 8.13 6.19 14.24
N GLU A 377 7.57 6.85 13.23
CA GLU A 377 6.84 8.10 13.30
C GLU A 377 5.66 7.95 14.26
N TYR A 378 4.78 6.99 14.04
CA TYR A 378 3.66 6.73 14.95
C TYR A 378 4.14 6.31 16.34
N ARG A 379 5.03 5.32 16.43
CA ARG A 379 5.48 4.74 17.71
C ARG A 379 6.15 5.75 18.62
N SER A 380 6.92 6.69 18.06
CA SER A 380 7.61 7.71 18.87
C SER A 380 6.73 8.92 19.17
N ARG A 381 5.82 9.30 18.27
CA ARG A 381 4.98 10.51 18.39
C ARG A 381 3.69 10.26 19.17
N ALA A 382 3.09 9.08 19.06
CA ALA A 382 1.81 8.76 19.71
C ALA A 382 1.86 8.93 21.24
N VAL A 383 3.00 8.68 21.88
CA VAL A 383 3.17 8.87 23.34
C VAL A 383 3.58 10.29 23.73
N ARG A 384 4.09 11.09 22.79
CA ARG A 384 4.65 12.43 23.07
C ARG A 384 3.71 13.56 22.67
N GLU A 385 3.05 13.41 21.53
CA GLU A 385 2.16 14.41 20.93
C GLU A 385 0.89 13.76 20.33
N PRO A 386 0.14 12.96 21.13
CA PRO A 386 -0.98 12.17 20.65
C PRO A 386 -2.07 12.98 19.94
N ARG A 387 -2.34 14.22 20.38
CA ARG A 387 -3.33 15.10 19.75
C ARG A 387 -2.93 15.49 18.33
N SER A 388 -1.65 15.77 18.10
CA SER A 388 -1.15 16.11 16.75
C SER A 388 -1.27 14.90 15.83
N VAL A 389 -0.90 13.72 16.33
CA VAL A 389 -1.03 12.44 15.61
C VAL A 389 -2.49 12.16 15.24
N LEU A 390 -3.42 12.28 16.19
CA LEU A 390 -4.86 12.11 15.95
C LEU A 390 -5.40 13.12 14.93
N LYS A 391 -4.96 14.37 15.01
CA LYS A 391 -5.33 15.42 14.05
C LYS A 391 -4.84 15.10 12.63
N GLU A 392 -3.64 14.55 12.47
CA GLU A 392 -3.12 14.08 11.18
C GLU A 392 -3.94 12.92 10.60
N PHE A 393 -4.51 12.05 11.46
CA PHE A 393 -5.48 11.02 11.05
C PHE A 393 -6.89 11.57 10.76
N GLY A 394 -7.12 12.87 10.96
CA GLY A 394 -8.38 13.54 10.73
C GLY A 394 -9.35 13.48 11.91
N THR A 395 -8.85 13.20 13.12
CA THR A 395 -9.62 13.21 14.37
C THR A 395 -9.19 14.40 15.22
N ASP A 396 -10.01 15.44 15.25
CA ASP A 396 -9.78 16.60 16.13
C ASP A 396 -10.34 16.29 17.54
N ILE A 397 -9.49 16.41 18.56
CA ILE A 397 -9.86 16.13 19.95
C ILE A 397 -10.02 17.45 20.69
N PRO A 398 -11.21 17.74 21.27
CA PRO A 398 -11.45 18.94 22.06
C PRO A 398 -10.38 19.18 23.13
N ALA A 399 -10.06 20.44 23.38
CA ALA A 399 -8.97 20.83 24.28
C ALA A 399 -9.21 20.36 25.73
N ASP A 400 -10.47 20.26 26.14
CA ASP A 400 -10.95 19.82 27.45
C ASP A 400 -11.04 18.29 27.61
N MET A 401 -11.03 17.52 26.52
CA MET A 401 -11.04 16.05 26.55
C MET A 401 -9.63 15.50 26.76
N GLN A 402 -9.40 14.67 27.78
CA GLN A 402 -8.10 14.05 28.04
C GLN A 402 -7.76 12.99 26.99
N VAL A 403 -6.52 12.94 26.51
CA VAL A 403 -6.04 11.82 25.66
C VAL A 403 -5.22 10.85 26.51
N VAL A 404 -5.64 9.60 26.55
CA VAL A 404 -5.01 8.51 27.32
C VAL A 404 -4.34 7.54 26.35
N VAL A 405 -3.01 7.45 26.41
CA VAL A 405 -2.23 6.59 25.52
C VAL A 405 -1.86 5.29 26.23
N HIS A 406 -2.25 4.16 25.64
CA HIS A 406 -1.99 2.82 26.14
C HIS A 406 -0.86 2.17 25.36
N ASP A 407 0.29 1.98 26.01
CA ASP A 407 1.46 1.34 25.39
C ASP A 407 1.49 -0.17 25.68
N SER A 408 1.38 -0.97 24.62
CA SER A 408 1.30 -2.44 24.65
C SER A 408 2.67 -3.07 24.85
N THR A 409 3.23 -2.94 26.04
CA THR A 409 4.60 -3.37 26.38
C THR A 409 4.72 -4.79 26.91
N ALA A 410 3.61 -5.39 27.36
CA ALA A 410 3.50 -6.72 27.98
C ALA A 410 2.47 -7.62 27.25
N ASP A 411 2.05 -8.71 27.89
CA ASP A 411 1.10 -9.69 27.34
C ASP A 411 -0.38 -9.25 27.40
N CYS A 412 -0.61 -7.94 27.57
CA CYS A 412 -1.91 -7.33 27.37
C CYS A 412 -2.09 -6.89 25.92
N ARG A 413 -3.29 -7.03 25.38
CA ARG A 413 -3.71 -6.41 24.11
C ARG A 413 -4.89 -5.50 24.40
N PHE A 414 -4.92 -4.36 23.74
CA PHE A 414 -5.92 -3.34 24.01
C PHE A 414 -6.90 -3.22 22.85
N LEU A 415 -8.17 -2.97 23.19
CA LEU A 415 -9.22 -2.60 22.26
C LEU A 415 -9.93 -1.37 22.82
N VAL A 416 -10.17 -0.37 21.98
CA VAL A 416 -11.04 0.75 22.36
C VAL A 416 -12.47 0.37 22.01
N LEU A 417 -13.40 0.50 22.96
CA LEU A 417 -14.83 0.44 22.73
C LEU A 417 -15.33 1.86 22.44
N PRO A 418 -15.55 2.25 21.18
CA PRO A 418 -15.99 3.59 20.85
C PRO A 418 -17.42 3.88 21.33
N ASN A 419 -17.77 5.16 21.43
CA ASN A 419 -19.13 5.59 21.67
C ASN A 419 -20.06 5.17 20.52
N ARG A 420 -21.24 4.64 20.85
CA ARG A 420 -22.28 4.35 19.86
C ARG A 420 -22.77 5.66 19.22
N PRO A 421 -22.76 5.79 17.89
CA PRO A 421 -23.25 7.00 17.24
C PRO A 421 -24.75 7.21 17.49
N LYS A 422 -25.16 8.46 17.72
CA LYS A 422 -26.57 8.84 17.86
C LYS A 422 -27.35 8.52 16.58
N GLY A 423 -28.62 8.15 16.71
CA GLY A 423 -29.48 7.79 15.56
C GLY A 423 -29.31 6.35 15.09
N THR A 424 -28.58 5.52 15.84
CA THR A 424 -28.37 4.10 15.55
C THR A 424 -29.13 3.19 16.51
N GLU A 425 -30.01 3.72 17.38
CA GLU A 425 -30.59 3.04 18.55
C GLU A 425 -31.31 1.73 18.17
N ASN A 426 -32.01 1.71 17.04
CA ASN A 426 -32.79 0.56 16.55
C ASN A 426 -32.06 -0.28 15.50
N TRP A 427 -30.75 -0.06 15.29
CA TRP A 427 -29.98 -0.81 14.30
C TRP A 427 -29.65 -2.21 14.80
N THR A 428 -29.60 -3.18 13.88
CA THR A 428 -29.14 -4.53 14.17
C THR A 428 -27.62 -4.56 14.37
N GLU A 429 -27.09 -5.63 14.97
CA GLU A 429 -25.64 -5.80 15.14
C GLU A 429 -24.91 -5.79 13.81
N GLU A 430 -25.49 -6.34 12.75
CA GLU A 430 -24.91 -6.36 11.39
C GLU A 430 -24.76 -4.93 10.85
N LYS A 431 -25.82 -4.12 10.96
CA LYS A 431 -25.81 -2.73 10.48
C LYS A 431 -24.88 -1.84 11.32
N LEU A 432 -24.75 -2.13 12.61
CA LEU A 432 -23.78 -1.46 13.50
C LEU A 432 -22.33 -1.84 13.16
N GLN A 433 -22.06 -3.04 12.65
CA GLN A 433 -20.72 -3.41 12.20
C GLN A 433 -20.30 -2.61 10.96
N GLU A 434 -21.23 -2.32 10.04
CA GLU A 434 -20.92 -1.57 8.80
C GLU A 434 -20.40 -0.15 9.06
N ILE A 435 -20.86 0.52 10.11
CA ILE A 435 -20.42 1.88 10.46
C ILE A 435 -19.04 1.92 11.14
N ILE A 436 -18.44 0.76 11.42
CA ILE A 436 -17.15 0.68 12.12
C ILE A 436 -15.93 0.71 11.15
N THR A 437 -16.06 0.65 9.80
CA THR A 437 -14.96 1.01 8.84
C THR A 437 -15.50 1.38 7.42
N ARG A 438 -15.10 2.46 6.72
CA ARG A 438 -13.89 2.81 5.89
C ARG A 438 -13.54 1.91 4.67
N GLU A 439 -14.39 0.97 4.27
CA GLU A 439 -14.02 -0.03 3.25
C GLU A 439 -13.99 0.49 1.81
N LEU A 440 -14.95 1.34 1.41
CA LEU A 440 -15.04 1.82 0.03
C LEU A 440 -13.78 2.59 -0.40
N GLY A 441 -13.25 3.46 0.47
CA GLY A 441 -12.01 4.17 0.20
C GLY A 441 -10.80 3.24 0.07
N ASN A 442 -10.72 2.20 0.92
CA ASN A 442 -9.63 1.22 0.81
C ASN A 442 -9.71 0.44 -0.51
N PHE A 443 -10.92 0.08 -0.96
CA PHE A 443 -11.12 -0.65 -2.22
C PHE A 443 -10.70 0.16 -3.44
N ILE A 444 -11.11 1.43 -3.51
CA ILE A 444 -10.71 2.35 -4.59
C ILE A 444 -9.20 2.53 -4.64
N ALA A 445 -8.56 2.75 -3.48
CA ALA A 445 -7.11 2.90 -3.41
C ALA A 445 -6.35 1.60 -3.78
N LYS A 446 -6.91 0.44 -3.40
CA LYS A 446 -6.29 -0.87 -3.63
C LYS A 446 -6.20 -1.22 -5.11
N TYR A 447 -7.25 -0.96 -5.87
CA TYR A 447 -7.35 -1.34 -7.28
C TYR A 447 -7.17 -0.16 -8.23
N ASP A 448 -6.76 1.01 -7.70
CA ASP A 448 -6.66 2.28 -8.42
C ASP A 448 -7.87 2.61 -9.30
N LEU A 449 -9.07 2.28 -8.82
CA LEU A 449 -10.31 2.46 -9.58
C LEU A 449 -10.52 3.93 -9.90
N ASP A 450 -11.01 4.24 -11.10
CA ASP A 450 -11.25 5.62 -11.55
C ASP A 450 -12.38 6.34 -10.78
N GLY A 451 -13.19 5.60 -10.03
CA GLY A 451 -14.35 6.18 -9.37
C GLY A 451 -15.27 5.16 -8.72
N VAL A 452 -16.51 5.60 -8.49
CA VAL A 452 -17.62 4.76 -8.01
C VAL A 452 -18.84 5.03 -8.88
N ASP A 453 -19.39 3.97 -9.48
CA ASP A 453 -20.69 4.01 -10.12
C ASP A 453 -21.77 3.48 -9.16
N TYR A 454 -22.89 4.19 -9.08
CA TYR A 454 -24.08 3.75 -8.35
C TYR A 454 -25.18 3.34 -9.34
N ASN A 455 -25.36 2.03 -9.51
CA ASN A 455 -26.48 1.49 -10.28
C ASN A 455 -27.68 1.11 -9.38
N TRP A 456 -28.23 2.11 -8.70
CA TRP A 456 -29.46 1.95 -7.91
C TRP A 456 -30.64 2.51 -8.71
N GLU A 457 -31.05 1.76 -9.73
CA GLU A 457 -31.94 2.21 -10.81
C GLU A 457 -33.35 2.62 -10.34
N TYR A 458 -33.87 2.00 -9.28
CA TYR A 458 -35.24 2.26 -8.80
C TYR A 458 -35.30 2.35 -7.26
N PRO A 459 -34.76 3.41 -6.63
CA PRO A 459 -34.92 3.61 -5.20
C PRO A 459 -36.40 3.78 -4.85
N GLY A 460 -36.86 3.10 -3.80
CA GLY A 460 -38.27 3.07 -3.44
C GLY A 460 -39.17 2.22 -4.35
N TYR A 461 -38.61 1.35 -5.21
CA TYR A 461 -39.38 0.41 -6.03
C TYR A 461 -39.14 -1.03 -5.59
N ARG A 462 -40.20 -1.83 -5.55
CA ARG A 462 -40.12 -3.28 -5.31
C ARG A 462 -40.65 -4.04 -6.53
N PHE A 463 -39.81 -4.90 -7.10
CA PHE A 463 -40.21 -5.74 -8.23
C PHE A 463 -41.47 -6.55 -7.92
N GLY A 464 -42.46 -6.47 -8.81
CA GLY A 464 -43.76 -7.11 -8.65
C GLY A 464 -44.76 -6.36 -7.75
N GLN A 465 -44.31 -5.36 -6.99
CA GLN A 465 -45.17 -4.54 -6.11
C GLN A 465 -45.28 -3.09 -6.57
N GLY A 466 -44.37 -2.62 -7.42
CA GLY A 466 -44.34 -1.25 -7.92
C GLY A 466 -43.56 -0.31 -7.01
N TYR A 467 -43.76 1.00 -7.21
CA TYR A 467 -43.24 2.02 -6.30
C TYR A 467 -43.93 1.93 -4.94
N LEU A 468 -43.14 2.11 -3.88
CA LEU A 468 -43.59 2.23 -2.50
C LEU A 468 -44.33 3.56 -2.29
N SER A 469 -44.79 3.80 -1.06
CA SER A 469 -45.40 5.08 -0.72
C SER A 469 -44.43 6.26 -0.97
N GLU A 470 -44.96 7.45 -1.26
CA GLU A 470 -44.13 8.65 -1.49
C GLU A 470 -43.17 8.94 -0.34
N GLU A 471 -43.57 8.61 0.90
CA GLU A 471 -42.71 8.75 2.08
C GLU A 471 -41.52 7.79 2.03
N GLU A 472 -41.75 6.52 1.67
CA GLU A 472 -40.70 5.51 1.54
C GLU A 472 -39.77 5.79 0.36
N VAL A 473 -40.32 6.22 -0.79
CA VAL A 473 -39.52 6.64 -1.95
C VAL A 473 -38.60 7.80 -1.56
N ASN A 474 -39.14 8.81 -0.88
CA ASN A 474 -38.33 9.94 -0.40
C ASN A 474 -37.29 9.52 0.65
N ALA A 475 -37.61 8.54 1.51
CA ALA A 475 -36.67 8.01 2.47
C ALA A 475 -35.49 7.30 1.79
N ASP A 476 -35.76 6.51 0.75
CA ASP A 476 -34.73 5.82 -0.05
C ASP A 476 -33.84 6.81 -0.79
N TYR A 477 -34.42 7.81 -1.48
CA TYR A 477 -33.63 8.86 -2.15
C TYR A 477 -32.81 9.70 -1.17
N LYS A 478 -33.33 9.95 0.04
CA LYS A 478 -32.55 10.59 1.12
C LYS A 478 -31.39 9.70 1.60
N GLY A 479 -31.59 8.39 1.62
CA GLY A 479 -30.55 7.41 1.88
C GLY A 479 -29.46 7.43 0.81
N LEU A 480 -29.85 7.36 -0.47
CA LEU A 480 -28.97 7.47 -1.62
C LEU A 480 -28.18 8.78 -1.62
N SER A 481 -28.85 9.91 -1.38
CA SER A 481 -28.21 11.22 -1.25
C SER A 481 -27.11 11.20 -0.17
N LYS A 482 -27.42 10.73 1.04
CA LYS A 482 -26.41 10.59 2.11
C LYS A 482 -25.21 9.73 1.69
N LEU A 483 -25.45 8.63 0.99
CA LEU A 483 -24.41 7.74 0.50
C LEU A 483 -23.46 8.46 -0.47
N VAL A 484 -24.01 9.08 -1.52
CA VAL A 484 -23.24 9.79 -2.55
C VAL A 484 -22.48 10.99 -1.96
N PHE A 485 -23.12 11.78 -1.10
CA PHE A 485 -22.45 12.89 -0.40
C PHE A 485 -21.29 12.40 0.49
N SER A 486 -21.47 11.26 1.17
CA SER A 486 -20.41 10.66 1.98
C SER A 486 -19.23 10.19 1.12
N THR A 487 -19.49 9.65 -0.07
CA THR A 487 -18.46 9.27 -1.04
C THR A 487 -17.70 10.48 -1.56
N ARG A 488 -18.38 11.57 -1.91
CA ARG A 488 -17.72 12.82 -2.33
C ARG A 488 -16.87 13.45 -1.22
N ALA A 489 -17.39 13.45 0.01
CA ALA A 489 -16.65 13.92 1.18
C ALA A 489 -15.40 13.05 1.42
N MET A 490 -15.50 11.74 1.21
CA MET A 490 -14.37 10.82 1.28
C MET A 490 -13.32 11.13 0.19
N PHE A 491 -13.71 11.32 -1.07
CA PHE A 491 -12.77 11.71 -2.14
C PHE A 491 -12.05 13.02 -1.79
N SER A 492 -12.78 14.00 -1.27
CA SER A 492 -12.23 15.29 -0.84
C SER A 492 -11.20 15.11 0.29
N LYS A 493 -11.52 14.27 1.28
CA LYS A 493 -10.62 13.93 2.39
C LYS A 493 -9.31 13.27 1.90
N HIS A 494 -9.38 12.44 0.87
CA HIS A 494 -8.23 11.78 0.26
C HIS A 494 -7.52 12.62 -0.81
N LYS A 495 -8.01 13.83 -1.14
CA LYS A 495 -7.53 14.70 -2.23
C LYS A 495 -7.59 14.02 -3.61
N TRP A 496 -8.57 13.14 -3.80
CA TRP A 496 -8.81 12.43 -5.05
C TRP A 496 -9.65 13.27 -6.01
N ASN A 497 -9.03 14.33 -6.55
CA ASN A 497 -9.71 15.27 -7.43
C ASN A 497 -10.00 14.68 -8.82
N SER A 498 -9.33 13.60 -9.21
CA SER A 498 -9.52 12.91 -10.49
C SER A 498 -10.54 11.78 -10.44
N LYS A 499 -10.93 11.32 -9.25
CA LYS A 499 -11.85 10.18 -9.11
C LYS A 499 -13.29 10.63 -9.30
N VAL A 500 -14.06 9.88 -10.08
CA VAL A 500 -15.41 10.26 -10.48
C VAL A 500 -16.50 9.51 -9.70
N ILE A 501 -17.63 10.16 -9.49
CA ILE A 501 -18.86 9.52 -9.03
C ILE A 501 -19.84 9.54 -10.19
N THR A 502 -20.27 8.36 -10.61
CA THR A 502 -21.27 8.21 -11.66
C THR A 502 -22.49 7.48 -11.13
N MET A 503 -23.62 7.59 -11.83
CA MET A 503 -24.85 6.93 -11.40
C MET A 503 -25.77 6.70 -12.58
N ALA A 504 -26.29 5.48 -12.71
CA ALA A 504 -27.30 5.13 -13.68
C ALA A 504 -28.72 5.32 -13.11
N TYR A 505 -29.65 5.74 -13.97
CA TYR A 505 -31.03 5.99 -13.58
C TYR A 505 -32.01 5.72 -14.73
N TYR A 506 -33.27 5.45 -14.39
CA TYR A 506 -34.32 5.22 -15.36
C TYR A 506 -34.97 6.54 -15.78
N PRO A 507 -34.93 6.93 -17.07
CA PRO A 507 -35.39 8.25 -17.49
C PRO A 507 -36.93 8.28 -17.65
N ASP A 508 -37.64 8.59 -16.56
CA ASP A 508 -39.10 8.72 -16.50
C ASP A 508 -39.63 10.12 -16.10
N GLY A 509 -38.74 11.08 -15.85
CA GLY A 509 -39.01 12.46 -15.50
C GLY A 509 -39.16 12.63 -13.99
N ARG A 510 -39.67 11.59 -13.31
CA ARG A 510 -39.80 11.55 -11.86
C ARG A 510 -38.44 11.33 -11.21
N GLN A 511 -37.64 10.40 -11.71
CA GLN A 511 -36.31 10.15 -11.14
C GLN A 511 -35.42 11.38 -11.27
N GLU A 512 -35.39 12.05 -12.42
CA GLU A 512 -34.63 13.28 -12.59
C GLU A 512 -35.03 14.36 -11.59
N GLN A 513 -36.33 14.49 -11.33
CA GLN A 513 -36.85 15.43 -10.35
C GLN A 513 -36.40 15.06 -8.93
N LEU A 514 -36.47 13.77 -8.55
CA LEU A 514 -36.00 13.29 -7.26
C LEU A 514 -34.48 13.47 -7.09
N LEU A 515 -33.68 13.22 -8.13
CA LEU A 515 -32.23 13.45 -8.12
C LEU A 515 -31.89 14.91 -7.88
N LYS A 516 -32.67 15.82 -8.49
CA LYS A 516 -32.54 17.26 -8.28
C LYS A 516 -32.97 17.69 -6.87
N GLU A 517 -34.13 17.24 -6.41
CA GLU A 517 -34.70 17.59 -5.10
C GLU A 517 -33.82 17.12 -3.94
N HIS A 518 -33.23 15.93 -4.06
CA HIS A 518 -32.30 15.38 -3.07
C HIS A 518 -30.84 15.80 -3.30
N ARG A 519 -30.62 16.77 -4.21
CA ARG A 519 -29.33 17.42 -4.47
C ARG A 519 -28.21 16.46 -4.91
N ILE A 520 -28.57 15.31 -5.50
CA ILE A 520 -27.60 14.29 -5.91
C ILE A 520 -26.76 14.80 -7.09
N SER A 521 -27.36 15.54 -8.02
CA SER A 521 -26.65 16.14 -9.16
C SER A 521 -25.58 17.18 -8.77
N GLU A 522 -25.57 17.67 -7.53
CA GLU A 522 -24.53 18.58 -7.05
C GLU A 522 -23.19 17.88 -6.75
N VAL A 523 -23.21 16.56 -6.55
CA VAL A 523 -22.03 15.78 -6.11
C VAL A 523 -21.68 14.62 -7.03
N VAL A 524 -22.54 14.28 -7.98
CA VAL A 524 -22.30 13.28 -9.05
C VAL A 524 -21.69 13.98 -10.27
N ASP A 525 -20.70 13.35 -10.89
CA ASP A 525 -20.03 13.88 -12.09
C ASP A 525 -20.80 13.53 -13.37
N LEU A 526 -21.26 12.28 -13.50
CA LEU A 526 -22.04 11.82 -14.65
C LEU A 526 -23.28 11.03 -14.23
N LEU A 527 -24.40 11.31 -14.89
CA LEU A 527 -25.71 10.70 -14.72
C LEU A 527 -26.07 9.95 -16.00
N HIS A 528 -26.04 8.63 -15.91
CA HIS A 528 -26.23 7.73 -17.04
C HIS A 528 -27.72 7.43 -17.24
N MET A 529 -28.31 8.05 -18.26
CA MET A 529 -29.67 7.75 -18.68
C MET A 529 -29.71 6.37 -19.30
N MET A 530 -30.40 5.42 -18.67
CA MET A 530 -30.64 4.11 -19.26
C MET A 530 -31.73 4.21 -20.36
N SER A 531 -31.38 4.86 -21.47
CA SER A 531 -32.24 5.04 -22.65
C SER A 531 -32.36 3.77 -23.50
N TYR A 532 -32.51 2.63 -22.83
CA TYR A 532 -32.70 1.30 -23.40
C TYR A 532 -33.61 0.46 -22.47
N ASP A 533 -33.78 -0.82 -22.76
CA ASP A 533 -34.64 -1.76 -22.02
C ASP A 533 -36.14 -1.43 -21.99
N GLN A 534 -36.63 -0.71 -23.00
CA GLN A 534 -38.07 -0.71 -23.27
C GLN A 534 -38.56 -2.11 -23.65
N GLY A 535 -39.84 -2.41 -23.40
CA GLY A 535 -40.42 -3.66 -23.84
C GLY A 535 -40.41 -3.80 -25.37
N GLY A 536 -40.29 -5.03 -25.87
CA GLY A 536 -40.42 -5.32 -27.30
C GLY A 536 -39.12 -5.21 -28.11
N GLY A 537 -39.24 -5.30 -29.44
CA GLY A 537 -38.10 -5.28 -30.38
C GLY A 537 -37.52 -3.88 -30.62
N HIS A 538 -37.95 -2.88 -29.86
CA HIS A 538 -37.50 -1.49 -29.93
C HIS A 538 -36.93 -1.01 -28.59
N HIS A 539 -36.35 -1.93 -27.80
CA HIS A 539 -35.92 -1.66 -26.43
C HIS A 539 -34.99 -0.44 -26.31
N SER A 540 -34.27 -0.09 -27.39
CA SER A 540 -33.31 1.02 -27.44
C SER A 540 -33.50 1.92 -28.67
N SER A 541 -34.73 2.28 -29.05
CA SER A 541 -34.95 3.13 -30.23
C SER A 541 -34.25 4.50 -30.17
N MET A 542 -33.92 5.08 -31.35
CA MET A 542 -33.41 6.45 -31.44
C MET A 542 -34.40 7.47 -30.85
N ASP A 543 -35.69 7.29 -31.11
CA ASP A 543 -36.74 8.17 -30.60
C ASP A 543 -36.85 8.14 -29.08
N TYR A 544 -36.60 6.98 -28.44
CA TYR A 544 -36.51 6.93 -27.00
C TYR A 544 -35.29 7.69 -26.49
N GLY A 545 -34.12 7.50 -27.08
CA GLY A 545 -32.91 8.26 -26.76
C GLY A 545 -33.12 9.77 -26.84
N LYS A 546 -33.77 10.27 -27.90
CA LYS A 546 -34.12 11.69 -28.08
C LYS A 546 -35.02 12.20 -26.94
N ARG A 547 -36.10 11.46 -26.63
CA ARG A 547 -37.04 11.84 -25.55
C ARG A 547 -36.37 11.83 -24.18
N SER A 548 -35.56 10.81 -23.86
CA SER A 548 -34.83 10.74 -22.59
C SER A 548 -33.86 11.91 -22.44
N ALA A 549 -33.14 12.28 -23.51
CA ALA A 549 -32.24 13.42 -23.48
C ALA A 549 -32.97 14.76 -23.29
N ASP A 550 -34.06 14.99 -24.01
CA ASP A 550 -34.86 16.22 -23.88
C ASP A 550 -35.45 16.34 -22.47
N GLN A 551 -35.95 15.24 -21.91
CA GLN A 551 -36.47 15.17 -20.55
C GLN A 551 -35.38 15.44 -19.51
N GLY A 552 -34.25 14.72 -19.57
CA GLY A 552 -33.15 14.86 -18.63
C GLY A 552 -32.62 16.30 -18.60
N LYS A 553 -32.39 16.89 -19.78
CA LYS A 553 -31.93 18.28 -19.92
C LYS A 553 -32.92 19.32 -19.38
N GLY A 554 -34.20 19.00 -19.35
CA GLY A 554 -35.22 19.88 -18.78
C GLY A 554 -35.08 20.05 -17.26
N ILE A 555 -34.42 19.11 -16.58
CA ILE A 555 -34.39 19.02 -15.12
C ILE A 555 -32.95 19.12 -14.57
N LEU A 556 -32.02 18.39 -15.19
CA LEU A 556 -30.63 18.18 -14.76
C LEU A 556 -29.61 18.88 -15.68
N PRO A 557 -28.38 19.15 -15.21
CA PRO A 557 -27.35 19.80 -16.02
C PRO A 557 -26.96 18.97 -17.26
N PRO A 558 -27.04 19.52 -18.49
CA PRO A 558 -26.77 18.77 -19.71
C PRO A 558 -25.41 18.07 -19.76
N LEU A 559 -24.35 18.75 -19.33
CA LEU A 559 -22.98 18.20 -19.35
C LEU A 559 -22.77 17.02 -18.38
N GLN A 560 -23.63 16.85 -17.39
CA GLN A 560 -23.59 15.68 -16.50
C GLN A 560 -24.33 14.47 -17.12
N LEU A 561 -25.21 14.68 -18.09
CA LEU A 561 -26.04 13.61 -18.63
C LEU A 561 -25.32 12.84 -19.73
N THR A 562 -25.39 11.51 -19.71
CA THR A 562 -24.93 10.66 -20.82
C THR A 562 -26.06 9.79 -21.33
N MET A 563 -26.15 9.62 -22.65
CA MET A 563 -27.16 8.76 -23.28
C MET A 563 -26.70 7.29 -23.29
N GLY A 564 -27.46 6.41 -22.64
CA GLY A 564 -27.18 4.98 -22.62
C GLY A 564 -27.39 4.31 -23.99
N VAL A 565 -26.42 3.51 -24.42
CA VAL A 565 -26.47 2.67 -25.61
C VAL A 565 -26.15 1.22 -25.22
N PRO A 566 -27.02 0.24 -25.53
CA PRO A 566 -26.80 -1.14 -25.13
C PRO A 566 -25.94 -1.87 -26.17
N PHE A 567 -24.97 -2.64 -25.69
CA PHE A 567 -24.20 -3.60 -26.49
C PHE A 567 -24.82 -5.00 -26.43
N TYR A 568 -26.14 -5.06 -26.30
CA TYR A 568 -26.94 -6.27 -26.29
C TYR A 568 -28.29 -5.97 -26.92
N GLY A 569 -28.95 -7.02 -27.40
CA GLY A 569 -30.34 -6.97 -27.82
C GLY A 569 -31.27 -7.62 -26.81
N ARG A 570 -32.56 -7.25 -26.87
CA ARG A 570 -33.64 -7.88 -26.10
C ARG A 570 -34.67 -8.55 -26.98
N HIS A 571 -35.06 -9.75 -26.59
CA HIS A 571 -36.14 -10.50 -27.20
C HIS A 571 -37.49 -9.86 -26.89
N SER A 572 -38.27 -9.58 -27.94
CA SER A 572 -39.48 -8.75 -27.86
C SER A 572 -40.63 -9.33 -27.03
N ARG A 573 -40.65 -10.66 -26.83
CA ARG A 573 -41.64 -11.35 -25.99
C ARG A 573 -41.14 -11.82 -24.63
N THR A 574 -40.03 -12.56 -24.59
CA THR A 574 -39.47 -13.12 -23.35
C THR A 574 -38.70 -12.09 -22.53
N GLY A 575 -38.19 -11.03 -23.16
CA GLY A 575 -37.30 -10.06 -22.52
C GLY A 575 -35.88 -10.59 -22.29
N GLU A 576 -35.56 -11.81 -22.73
CA GLU A 576 -34.20 -12.35 -22.66
C GLU A 576 -33.22 -11.47 -23.44
N TRP A 577 -32.01 -11.34 -22.94
CA TRP A 577 -30.95 -10.55 -23.56
C TRP A 577 -30.01 -11.42 -24.38
N THR A 578 -29.36 -10.83 -25.38
CA THR A 578 -28.34 -11.47 -26.23
C THR A 578 -27.23 -10.47 -26.49
N THR A 579 -25.97 -10.83 -26.29
CA THR A 579 -24.85 -9.89 -26.54
C THR A 579 -24.82 -9.44 -28.00
N TYR A 580 -24.27 -8.26 -28.27
CA TYR A 580 -24.10 -7.79 -29.65
C TYR A 580 -23.15 -8.73 -30.42
N GLU A 581 -22.10 -9.24 -29.77
CA GLU A 581 -21.23 -10.27 -30.36
C GLU A 581 -22.02 -11.50 -30.83
N ASP A 582 -22.87 -12.09 -29.98
CA ASP A 582 -23.68 -13.25 -30.35
C ASP A 582 -24.65 -12.95 -31.50
N LEU A 583 -25.18 -11.73 -31.56
CA LEU A 583 -26.04 -11.28 -32.67
C LEU A 583 -25.25 -11.21 -33.97
N VAL A 584 -24.07 -10.60 -33.95
CA VAL A 584 -23.20 -10.50 -35.12
C VAL A 584 -22.78 -11.89 -35.59
N GLN A 585 -22.40 -12.80 -34.69
CA GLN A 585 -22.00 -14.16 -35.04
C GLN A 585 -23.14 -14.96 -35.67
N LYS A 586 -24.35 -14.90 -35.10
CA LYS A 586 -25.52 -15.66 -35.59
C LYS A 586 -26.10 -15.12 -36.90
N HIS A 587 -25.93 -13.83 -37.16
CA HIS A 587 -26.53 -13.14 -38.30
C HIS A 587 -25.48 -12.57 -39.25
N TRP A 588 -24.25 -13.09 -39.24
CA TRP A 588 -23.18 -12.60 -40.09
C TRP A 588 -23.49 -12.83 -41.59
N PRO A 589 -23.36 -11.81 -42.45
CA PRO A 589 -23.07 -10.41 -42.14
C PRO A 589 -24.32 -9.66 -41.65
N LEU A 590 -24.19 -8.94 -40.53
CA LEU A 590 -25.28 -8.13 -39.97
C LEU A 590 -25.26 -6.72 -40.60
N ASP A 591 -26.36 -6.30 -41.21
CA ASP A 591 -26.46 -4.97 -41.83
C ASP A 591 -26.30 -3.85 -40.75
N PRO A 592 -25.34 -2.93 -40.89
CA PRO A 592 -25.12 -1.82 -39.96
C PRO A 592 -26.37 -0.96 -39.64
N LYS A 593 -27.38 -0.98 -40.51
CA LYS A 593 -28.62 -0.20 -40.41
C LYS A 593 -29.75 -0.89 -39.66
N VAL A 594 -29.64 -2.20 -39.42
CA VAL A 594 -30.71 -2.92 -38.74
C VAL A 594 -30.60 -2.77 -37.22
N ASP A 595 -31.73 -2.49 -36.59
CA ASP A 595 -31.89 -2.44 -35.14
C ASP A 595 -32.66 -3.65 -34.60
N SER A 596 -32.96 -4.63 -35.45
CA SER A 596 -33.61 -5.86 -35.02
C SER A 596 -33.39 -7.02 -35.98
N VAL A 597 -33.40 -8.23 -35.44
CA VAL A 597 -33.38 -9.49 -36.19
C VAL A 597 -34.52 -10.40 -35.75
N ALA A 598 -34.90 -11.36 -36.59
CA ALA A 598 -35.86 -12.38 -36.21
C ALA A 598 -35.28 -13.28 -35.10
N ALA A 599 -36.07 -13.54 -34.05
CA ALA A 599 -35.66 -14.44 -32.98
C ALA A 599 -35.91 -15.91 -33.36
N ALA A 600 -35.19 -16.85 -32.73
CA ALA A 600 -35.51 -18.26 -32.83
C ALA A 600 -36.91 -18.53 -32.22
N GLY A 601 -37.89 -18.88 -33.05
CA GLY A 601 -39.29 -19.03 -32.66
C GLY A 601 -40.15 -17.81 -33.00
N GLN A 602 -40.99 -17.35 -32.07
CA GLN A 602 -41.88 -16.20 -32.28
C GLN A 602 -41.32 -14.94 -31.61
N GLY A 603 -40.98 -13.92 -32.39
CA GLY A 603 -40.54 -12.62 -31.89
C GLY A 603 -39.40 -12.04 -32.70
N SER A 604 -38.77 -11.01 -32.15
CA SER A 604 -37.59 -10.34 -32.70
C SER A 604 -36.65 -9.96 -31.56
N ILE A 605 -35.35 -9.90 -31.85
CA ILE A 605 -34.37 -9.35 -30.91
C ILE A 605 -34.05 -7.95 -31.41
N GLY A 606 -34.45 -6.94 -30.64
CA GLY A 606 -34.12 -5.54 -30.91
C GLY A 606 -32.77 -5.18 -30.29
N PHE A 607 -31.97 -4.35 -30.93
CA PHE A 607 -30.65 -3.86 -30.48
C PHE A 607 -30.37 -2.48 -31.12
N ASN A 608 -29.15 -1.96 -31.02
CA ASN A 608 -28.72 -0.81 -31.83
C ASN A 608 -27.67 -1.23 -32.85
N GLY A 609 -28.01 -1.08 -34.14
CA GLY A 609 -27.06 -1.17 -35.23
C GLY A 609 -26.02 -0.05 -35.16
N VAL A 610 -24.94 -0.23 -35.91
CA VAL A 610 -23.81 0.72 -35.97
C VAL A 610 -24.29 2.13 -36.35
N ASP A 611 -25.22 2.23 -37.31
CA ASP A 611 -25.74 3.52 -37.76
C ASP A 611 -26.57 4.22 -36.66
N THR A 612 -27.35 3.47 -35.88
CA THR A 612 -28.13 4.01 -34.75
C THR A 612 -27.22 4.44 -33.59
N ILE A 613 -26.17 3.67 -33.26
CA ILE A 613 -25.16 4.09 -32.28
C ILE A 613 -24.48 5.39 -32.73
N ARG A 614 -24.13 5.49 -34.03
CA ARG A 614 -23.55 6.71 -34.61
C ARG A 614 -24.51 7.90 -34.50
N GLU A 615 -25.79 7.71 -34.85
CA GLU A 615 -26.80 8.77 -34.75
C GLU A 615 -26.99 9.23 -33.30
N LYS A 616 -27.11 8.31 -32.35
CA LYS A 616 -27.24 8.61 -30.91
C LYS A 616 -26.03 9.40 -30.39
N THR A 617 -24.83 8.98 -30.76
CA THR A 617 -23.59 9.65 -30.36
C THR A 617 -23.52 11.07 -30.91
N LEU A 618 -23.80 11.26 -32.20
CA LEU A 618 -23.85 12.59 -32.83
C LEU A 618 -24.95 13.48 -32.22
N TYR A 619 -26.10 12.89 -31.89
CA TYR A 619 -27.18 13.60 -31.25
C TYR A 619 -26.81 14.03 -29.83
N ALA A 620 -26.21 13.15 -29.02
CA ALA A 620 -25.73 13.50 -27.68
C ALA A 620 -24.76 14.69 -27.70
N LEU A 621 -23.80 14.67 -28.63
CA LEU A 621 -22.89 15.79 -28.87
C LEU A 621 -23.63 17.08 -29.27
N LYS A 622 -24.55 16.99 -30.25
CA LYS A 622 -25.35 18.13 -30.71
C LYS A 622 -26.21 18.75 -29.60
N GLN A 623 -26.70 17.92 -28.67
CA GLN A 623 -27.52 18.36 -27.55
C GLN A 623 -26.72 18.93 -26.37
N GLY A 624 -25.38 18.89 -26.42
CA GLY A 624 -24.50 19.34 -25.36
C GLY A 624 -24.49 18.41 -24.14
N LEU A 625 -24.74 17.11 -24.36
CA LEU A 625 -24.63 16.08 -23.31
C LEU A 625 -23.16 15.78 -23.00
N GLY A 626 -22.91 15.20 -21.83
CA GLY A 626 -21.59 14.71 -21.42
C GLY A 626 -21.06 13.56 -22.29
N GLY A 627 -21.94 12.86 -23.03
CA GLY A 627 -21.56 11.83 -24.00
C GLY A 627 -22.59 10.71 -24.10
N VAL A 628 -22.09 9.52 -24.41
CA VAL A 628 -22.83 8.26 -24.37
C VAL A 628 -22.26 7.33 -23.30
N MET A 629 -23.08 6.45 -22.74
CA MET A 629 -22.66 5.42 -21.78
C MET A 629 -22.93 4.04 -22.35
N ILE A 630 -21.96 3.14 -22.19
CA ILE A 630 -22.07 1.73 -22.51
C ILE A 630 -21.91 0.98 -21.18
N TRP A 631 -22.89 0.15 -20.82
CA TRP A 631 -22.89 -0.54 -19.52
C TRP A 631 -21.79 -1.60 -19.43
N GLU A 632 -21.64 -2.42 -20.46
CA GLU A 632 -20.66 -3.51 -20.49
C GLU A 632 -20.02 -3.61 -21.87
N VAL A 633 -18.78 -3.12 -21.99
CA VAL A 633 -18.02 -3.15 -23.26
C VAL A 633 -17.74 -4.57 -23.76
N GLY A 634 -17.70 -5.55 -22.84
CA GLY A 634 -17.44 -6.96 -23.16
C GLY A 634 -18.55 -7.64 -23.98
N GLN A 635 -19.69 -6.99 -24.17
CA GLN A 635 -20.77 -7.50 -25.01
C GLN A 635 -20.61 -7.11 -26.49
N ASP A 636 -19.64 -6.25 -26.82
CA ASP A 636 -19.26 -5.90 -28.20
C ASP A 636 -18.43 -7.02 -28.86
N CYS A 637 -18.20 -6.92 -30.16
CA CYS A 637 -17.33 -7.81 -30.90
C CYS A 637 -15.88 -7.72 -30.42
N ARG A 638 -15.26 -8.86 -30.12
CA ARG A 638 -13.82 -8.94 -29.83
C ARG A 638 -12.99 -8.69 -31.09
N LEU A 639 -11.83 -8.05 -30.93
CA LEU A 639 -10.84 -7.86 -32.01
C LEU A 639 -10.34 -9.19 -32.62
N VAL A 640 -10.36 -10.27 -31.82
CA VAL A 640 -10.13 -11.65 -32.26
C VAL A 640 -11.43 -12.42 -32.05
N PRO A 641 -12.22 -12.70 -33.10
CA PRO A 641 -13.46 -13.45 -32.96
C PRO A 641 -13.14 -14.86 -32.44
N VAL A 642 -13.89 -15.35 -31.45
CA VAL A 642 -14.01 -16.80 -31.29
C VAL A 642 -14.89 -17.27 -32.43
N VAL A 643 -14.28 -17.52 -33.58
CA VAL A 643 -14.93 -18.27 -34.63
C VAL A 643 -15.24 -19.61 -33.99
N LEU A 644 -16.52 -19.92 -33.78
CA LEU A 644 -16.94 -21.31 -33.68
C LEU A 644 -16.28 -21.96 -34.88
N ALA A 645 -15.33 -22.85 -34.60
CA ALA A 645 -14.56 -23.53 -35.62
C ALA A 645 -15.52 -23.89 -36.74
N SER A 646 -15.19 -23.44 -37.95
CA SER A 646 -15.90 -23.81 -39.17
C SER A 646 -16.22 -25.28 -39.03
N VAL A 647 -17.52 -25.56 -38.92
CA VAL A 647 -18.00 -26.89 -39.18
C VAL A 647 -17.74 -27.05 -40.67
N SER A 648 -16.57 -27.60 -40.99
CA SER A 648 -16.37 -28.41 -42.18
C SER A 648 -17.14 -29.73 -41.99
N GLU A 649 -18.43 -29.55 -41.73
CA GLU A 649 -19.65 -30.36 -41.81
C GLU A 649 -20.84 -29.38 -41.67
N LEU A 650 -21.01 -28.55 -42.71
CA LEU A 650 -22.25 -27.89 -43.21
C LEU A 650 -22.13 -26.37 -43.42
#